data_AF-E0NRA0-F1
#
_entry.id   AF-E0NRA0-F1
#
_cell.length_a   1.000
_cell.length_b   1.000
_cell.length_c   1.000
_cell.angle_alpha   90.00
_cell.angle_beta   90.00
_cell.angle_gamma   90.00
#
_symmetry.space_group_name_H-M   'P 1'
#
loop_
_entity.id
_entity.type
_entity.pdbx_description
1 polymer ?
#
loop_
_entity_poly.entity_id
_entity_poly.type
_entity_poly.pdbx_seq_one_letter_code
_entity_poly.pdbx_strand_id
1 'polypeptide(L)'
;MGKRLVLSLILAGIVGLAVAQTPSPSLRKRLDAFFASYHPRHDMSARNYRMTDCRIDDTGKTMTLTIDNNFANIDLTEDIVDDFYKKIRKALPRTYRNYQLKAYACSLPIEQLIPHTPSDDPTLPRLWGDIEYVGKPWVSNISRPSTPTHGLQNRHLVVWASHGRYYNTDKGQWKWQRPNLFGTTEDLYTQTLVVPYLIPMLENAGAVVYTPRERDWQKEELIIDNDDRVRLPYYIEVNLSKEWTTTAQPGFAQHAEPYCDGENPFLQGTARQIKTSRGKYGSEVSYQPHFKKAGRYAVYVSYQTLPNSVDDALYRVYHQGIVTEFRVNQTMGGSTWVYLGTFDFDAGYNEFNRVSVSNLSAHRGVVTTDAVRFGGGMGNIERGGTVSGLPRALEGARYFAQWAGAPYDVYGGRAGQDDYSDDINTRSHMTNWLGGGSVYMPSLQGRGVPFELSLAVHSDAGFAQDSTSLLGSLAICTTDFNNGKLNAGISRMASCILADSLLTGLCRDISHQYTSWPRRGLWDKNYSETRLPEVPAVILETLSHQNFPDMRYGQDPNFKFTFARSVYKSLLRYEAAQHGYPYVVQPLPPSGFRTELSHGNRLTLKWDATTDLQEPTATPSAYMIYMATGTGGFDNGTRVEDNTHTVELQPNKLYRLKVTAVNRGGESFPTEVLSAVFHPDAVGTILIVNGFHRLSSPAIKNDSTGIGFDFDHDFGLTYGATAGWNGKQQCFDRAGTGQEGEGALGYGGDEWAGMFLAGNDFNYTADHARAMLSATRYNVVSCSSQAIERHRIDLSRYAMVDLLLGNECDDGHSLVPYKTFSPQMQHLLATYVTKGGRLLVSGSYVGTDMQSAAEQAFLAKVLKVRYGGVNQADSIERVTGMGTSFDIYRQINEEHYAAASADVLQPVSTAFSVMQYPDRRSAAVAYRGADYRCMTLGFPLECIKKEGSKAALMRGIIDFLLQ
;
A
#
# COMPACT_ATOMS: atom_id res chain seq x y z
N MET A 1 71.50 5.20 64.68
CA MET A 1 70.79 4.11 65.39
C MET A 1 69.30 4.49 65.42
N GLY A 2 68.41 3.70 64.81
CA GLY A 2 66.95 3.94 64.82
C GLY A 2 66.27 3.76 63.45
N LYS A 3 65.55 2.65 63.31
CA LYS A 3 64.71 2.22 62.17
C LYS A 3 63.44 3.09 62.02
N ARG A 4 62.90 3.19 60.79
CA ARG A 4 61.44 3.13 60.52
C ARG A 4 61.17 2.88 59.02
N LEU A 5 60.65 1.69 58.74
CA LEU A 5 60.00 1.28 57.50
C LEU A 5 58.49 1.21 57.83
N VAL A 6 57.62 1.84 57.04
CA VAL A 6 56.16 1.68 57.15
C VAL A 6 55.68 0.97 55.90
N LEU A 7 55.10 -0.20 56.11
CA LEU A 7 54.47 -1.07 55.12
C LEU A 7 52.98 -0.70 55.05
N SER A 8 52.45 -0.38 53.87
CA SER A 8 51.02 -0.21 53.64
C SER A 8 50.38 -1.55 53.23
N LEU A 9 49.34 -1.96 53.97
CA LEU A 9 48.54 -3.16 53.71
C LEU A 9 47.66 -3.02 52.46
N ILE A 10 47.67 -4.05 51.63
CA ILE A 10 46.68 -4.32 50.57
C ILE A 10 45.48 -5.00 51.22
N LEU A 11 44.29 -4.41 51.09
CA LEU A 11 43.01 -5.04 51.44
C LEU A 11 42.33 -5.49 50.13
N ALA A 12 42.34 -6.79 49.87
CA ALA A 12 41.55 -7.39 48.79
C ALA A 12 40.09 -7.50 49.24
N GLY A 13 39.21 -6.68 48.66
CA GLY A 13 37.76 -6.83 48.76
C GLY A 13 37.27 -7.85 47.74
N ILE A 14 36.92 -9.05 48.19
CA ILE A 14 36.16 -10.03 47.40
C ILE A 14 34.70 -9.53 47.36
N VAL A 15 34.28 -8.96 46.24
CA VAL A 15 32.86 -8.80 45.92
C VAL A 15 32.35 -10.17 45.50
N GLY A 16 31.55 -10.82 46.34
CA GLY A 16 30.87 -12.05 46.00
C GLY A 16 29.87 -11.81 44.88
N LEU A 17 30.13 -12.35 43.69
CA LEU A 17 29.11 -12.54 42.67
C LEU A 17 28.10 -13.55 43.22
N ALA A 18 26.88 -13.10 43.52
CA ALA A 18 25.77 -14.00 43.85
C ALA A 18 25.50 -14.88 42.62
N VAL A 19 25.82 -16.17 42.72
CA VAL A 19 25.58 -17.14 41.65
C VAL A 19 24.12 -17.58 41.75
N ALA A 20 23.31 -17.25 40.74
CA ALA A 20 21.96 -17.78 40.62
C ALA A 20 22.00 -19.32 40.57
N GLN A 21 21.21 -19.96 41.44
CA GLN A 21 21.22 -21.42 41.56
C GLN A 21 20.15 -22.04 40.65
N THR A 22 20.48 -23.18 40.02
CA THR A 22 19.52 -24.04 39.34
C THR A 22 18.59 -24.71 40.36
N PRO A 23 17.29 -24.90 40.05
CA PRO A 23 16.33 -25.49 40.97
C PRO A 23 16.69 -26.93 41.31
N SER A 24 16.39 -27.36 42.54
CA SER A 24 16.53 -28.76 42.93
C SER A 24 15.63 -29.67 42.06
N PRO A 25 15.98 -30.95 41.83
CA PRO A 25 15.17 -31.86 41.02
C PRO A 25 13.72 -31.98 41.50
N SER A 26 13.50 -31.91 42.82
CA SER A 26 12.17 -31.97 43.43
C SER A 26 11.35 -30.70 43.17
N LEU A 27 11.98 -29.53 43.18
CA LEU A 27 11.34 -28.27 42.81
C LEU A 27 11.02 -28.25 41.30
N ARG A 28 11.97 -28.66 40.46
CA ARG A 28 11.79 -28.75 39.00
C ARG A 28 10.59 -29.62 38.64
N LYS A 29 10.53 -30.85 39.17
CA LYS A 29 9.39 -31.78 38.96
C LYS A 29 8.04 -31.17 39.36
N ARG A 30 8.01 -30.37 40.43
CA ARG A 30 6.79 -29.72 40.93
C ARG A 30 6.34 -28.56 40.05
N LEU A 31 7.29 -27.78 39.52
CA LEU A 31 7.03 -26.74 38.53
C LEU A 31 6.55 -27.37 37.21
N ASP A 32 7.20 -28.42 36.73
CA ASP A 32 6.78 -29.13 35.52
C ASP A 32 5.34 -29.68 35.66
N ALA A 33 4.99 -30.24 36.82
CA ALA A 33 3.62 -30.69 37.10
C ALA A 33 2.60 -29.54 37.17
N PHE A 34 3.00 -28.36 37.65
CA PHE A 34 2.16 -27.17 37.62
C PHE A 34 1.86 -26.77 36.17
N PHE A 35 2.90 -26.62 35.34
CA PHE A 35 2.72 -26.21 33.95
C PHE A 35 1.92 -27.22 33.12
N ALA A 36 2.10 -28.53 33.36
CA ALA A 36 1.31 -29.59 32.71
C ALA A 36 -0.18 -29.60 33.08
N SER A 37 -0.58 -28.94 34.18
CA SER A 37 -1.98 -28.87 34.64
C SER A 37 -2.57 -27.46 34.63
N TYR A 38 -1.75 -26.44 34.39
CA TYR A 38 -2.17 -25.06 34.36
C TYR A 38 -2.92 -24.76 33.07
N HIS A 39 -4.15 -24.28 33.24
CA HIS A 39 -4.98 -23.77 32.16
C HIS A 39 -5.36 -22.31 32.51
N PRO A 40 -5.00 -21.33 31.66
CA PRO A 40 -5.46 -19.96 31.80
C PRO A 40 -6.99 -19.89 31.81
N ARG A 41 -7.57 -18.93 32.53
CA ARG A 41 -9.02 -18.73 32.49
C ARG A 41 -9.41 -18.20 31.10
N HIS A 42 -10.52 -18.69 30.57
CA HIS A 42 -11.07 -18.27 29.26
C HIS A 42 -10.21 -18.63 28.03
N ASP A 43 -9.10 -19.34 28.21
CA ASP A 43 -8.37 -19.96 27.10
C ASP A 43 -9.07 -21.27 26.70
N MET A 44 -9.70 -21.28 25.53
CA MET A 44 -10.34 -22.47 24.97
C MET A 44 -9.36 -23.38 24.21
N SER A 45 -8.09 -22.99 24.10
CA SER A 45 -7.07 -23.79 23.44
C SER A 45 -6.54 -24.86 24.41
N ALA A 46 -6.63 -26.14 24.02
CA ALA A 46 -6.10 -27.26 24.80
C ALA A 46 -4.56 -27.33 24.72
N ARG A 47 -3.87 -26.22 25.00
CA ARG A 47 -2.42 -26.08 24.87
C ARG A 47 -1.73 -26.43 26.19
N ASN A 48 -0.65 -27.21 26.10
CA ASN A 48 0.20 -27.53 27.23
C ASN A 48 1.36 -26.53 27.30
N TYR A 49 1.46 -25.83 28.43
CA TYR A 49 2.59 -24.94 28.72
C TYR A 49 3.70 -25.69 29.43
N ARG A 50 4.93 -25.21 29.31
CA ARG A 50 6.16 -25.81 29.83
C ARG A 50 7.10 -24.73 30.32
N MET A 51 7.78 -25.02 31.42
CA MET A 51 8.89 -24.22 31.90
C MET A 51 10.18 -24.67 31.22
N THR A 52 10.84 -23.75 30.52
CA THR A 52 12.12 -24.01 29.86
C THR A 52 13.28 -23.83 30.84
N ASP A 53 13.30 -22.72 31.59
CA ASP A 53 14.33 -22.40 32.59
C ASP A 53 13.73 -21.88 33.90
N CYS A 54 14.48 -22.04 34.99
CA CYS A 54 14.18 -21.46 36.29
C CYS A 54 15.48 -21.09 37.00
N ARG A 55 15.55 -19.85 37.48
CA ARG A 55 16.71 -19.29 38.20
C ARG A 55 16.29 -18.75 39.56
N ILE A 56 17.02 -19.12 40.59
CA ILE A 56 16.72 -18.71 41.97
C ILE A 56 17.87 -17.85 42.49
N ASP A 57 17.52 -16.67 42.99
CA ASP A 57 18.37 -15.81 43.78
C ASP A 57 17.85 -15.80 45.22
N ASP A 58 18.44 -16.62 46.08
CA ASP A 58 18.07 -16.69 47.50
C ASP A 58 18.44 -15.41 48.26
N THR A 59 19.44 -14.66 47.79
CA THR A 59 19.90 -13.42 48.43
C THR A 59 18.90 -12.30 48.17
N GLY A 60 18.51 -12.11 46.92
CA GLY A 60 17.47 -11.17 46.51
C GLY A 60 16.04 -11.69 46.69
N LYS A 61 15.86 -12.92 47.21
CA LYS A 61 14.58 -13.63 47.34
C LYS A 61 13.74 -13.54 46.07
N THR A 62 14.35 -13.83 44.92
CA THR A 62 13.71 -13.76 43.60
C THR A 62 13.78 -15.10 42.90
N MET A 63 12.68 -15.50 42.25
CA MET A 63 12.62 -16.67 41.38
C MET A 63 12.17 -16.22 39.98
N THR A 64 13.03 -16.45 39.00
CA THR A 64 12.77 -16.12 37.59
C THR A 64 12.44 -17.40 36.84
N LEU A 65 11.30 -17.41 36.16
CA LEU A 65 10.80 -18.53 35.37
C LEU A 65 10.81 -18.13 33.90
N THR A 66 11.32 -18.99 33.04
CA THR A 66 11.17 -18.86 31.59
C THR A 66 10.18 -19.91 31.14
N ILE A 67 9.11 -19.44 30.51
CA ILE A 67 8.00 -20.26 29.99
C ILE A 67 8.22 -20.39 28.48
N ASP A 68 7.79 -21.50 27.92
CA ASP A 68 7.79 -21.65 26.46
C ASP A 68 6.90 -20.59 25.79
N ASN A 69 7.25 -20.27 24.55
CA ASN A 69 6.65 -19.17 23.81
C ASN A 69 5.16 -19.38 23.47
N ASN A 70 4.60 -20.58 23.64
CA ASN A 70 3.15 -20.76 23.45
C ASN A 70 2.32 -19.95 24.45
N PHE A 71 2.91 -19.58 25.58
CA PHE A 71 2.26 -18.72 26.57
C PHE A 71 2.00 -17.29 26.03
N ALA A 72 2.80 -16.80 25.08
CA ALA A 72 2.58 -15.50 24.43
C ALA A 72 1.47 -15.54 23.35
N ASN A 73 0.94 -16.72 23.05
CA ASN A 73 -0.09 -16.93 22.03
C ASN A 73 -1.52 -16.90 22.61
N ILE A 74 -1.68 -16.59 23.90
CA ILE A 74 -2.99 -16.34 24.50
C ILE A 74 -3.25 -14.84 24.56
N ASP A 75 -4.52 -14.46 24.56
CA ASP A 75 -4.93 -13.08 24.79
C ASP A 75 -4.78 -12.76 26.28
N LEU A 76 -3.57 -12.39 26.69
CA LEU A 76 -3.22 -12.17 28.09
C LEU A 76 -3.98 -10.96 28.64
N THR A 77 -4.58 -11.12 29.81
CA THR A 77 -5.18 -10.01 30.57
C THR A 77 -4.49 -9.90 31.92
N GLU A 78 -4.65 -8.75 32.59
CA GLU A 78 -4.20 -8.57 33.97
C GLU A 78 -4.73 -9.70 34.87
N ASP A 79 -6.01 -10.08 34.71
CA ASP A 79 -6.63 -11.20 35.44
C ASP A 79 -5.96 -12.55 35.18
N ILE A 80 -5.55 -12.85 33.95
CA ILE A 80 -4.86 -14.10 33.60
C ILE A 80 -3.47 -14.12 34.23
N VAL A 81 -2.72 -13.02 34.13
CA VAL A 81 -1.38 -12.88 34.69
C VAL A 81 -1.41 -12.97 36.23
N ASP A 82 -2.37 -12.31 36.86
CA ASP A 82 -2.58 -12.41 38.31
C ASP A 82 -2.97 -13.82 38.76
N ASP A 83 -3.87 -14.48 38.02
CA ASP A 83 -4.26 -15.87 38.29
C ASP A 83 -3.06 -16.84 38.11
N PHE A 84 -2.21 -16.62 37.10
CA PHE A 84 -0.97 -17.35 36.89
C PHE A 84 -0.06 -17.22 38.13
N TYR A 85 0.31 -16.00 38.52
CA TYR A 85 1.19 -15.77 39.66
C TYR A 85 0.60 -16.29 40.98
N LYS A 86 -0.71 -16.17 41.17
CA LYS A 86 -1.42 -16.70 42.33
C LYS A 86 -1.36 -18.23 42.38
N LYS A 87 -1.61 -18.92 41.26
CA LYS A 87 -1.63 -20.39 41.21
C LYS A 87 -0.22 -20.97 41.32
N ILE A 88 0.78 -20.40 40.64
CA ILE A 88 2.15 -20.90 40.73
C ILE A 88 2.73 -20.68 42.14
N ARG A 89 2.44 -19.55 42.79
CA ARG A 89 2.84 -19.30 44.19
C ARG A 89 2.26 -20.36 45.15
N LYS A 90 1.04 -20.83 44.91
CA LYS A 90 0.45 -21.94 45.69
C LYS A 90 1.15 -23.27 45.43
N ALA A 91 1.56 -23.51 44.18
CA ALA A 91 2.29 -24.71 43.79
C ALA A 91 3.71 -24.77 44.41
N LEU A 92 4.34 -23.64 44.73
CA LEU A 92 5.68 -23.60 45.30
C LEU A 92 5.78 -24.12 46.76
N PRO A 93 6.91 -24.75 47.14
CA PRO A 93 7.26 -25.04 48.53
C PRO A 93 7.24 -23.79 49.42
N ARG A 94 6.93 -23.94 50.71
CA ARG A 94 6.82 -22.81 51.68
C ARG A 94 8.02 -21.86 51.63
N THR A 95 9.23 -22.40 51.46
CA THR A 95 10.49 -21.65 51.37
C THR A 95 10.46 -20.57 50.30
N TYR A 96 9.85 -20.85 49.13
CA TYR A 96 9.87 -19.95 47.97
C TYR A 96 8.58 -19.13 47.80
N ARG A 97 7.54 -19.35 48.63
CA ARG A 97 6.25 -18.65 48.49
C ARG A 97 6.33 -17.14 48.69
N ASN A 98 7.33 -16.70 49.46
CA ASN A 98 7.56 -15.29 49.78
C ASN A 98 8.59 -14.65 48.82
N TYR A 99 9.06 -15.38 47.81
CA TYR A 99 10.00 -14.84 46.83
C TYR A 99 9.23 -13.98 45.83
N GLN A 100 9.86 -12.93 45.32
CA GLN A 100 9.37 -12.22 44.15
C GLN A 100 9.43 -13.18 42.96
N LEU A 101 8.31 -13.39 42.29
CA LEU A 101 8.24 -14.20 41.09
C LEU A 101 8.33 -13.29 39.87
N LYS A 102 9.13 -13.68 38.89
CA LYS A 102 9.17 -13.03 37.58
C LYS A 102 9.04 -14.13 36.53
N ALA A 103 8.07 -14.01 35.64
CA ALA A 103 7.85 -14.96 34.55
C ALA A 103 8.08 -14.28 33.21
N TYR A 104 8.79 -14.97 32.33
CA TYR A 104 9.12 -14.49 30.99
C TYR A 104 8.63 -15.48 29.93
N ALA A 105 8.10 -14.97 28.84
CA ALA A 105 7.81 -15.70 27.60
C ALA A 105 8.24 -14.81 26.42
N CYS A 106 8.80 -15.40 25.34
CA CYS A 106 9.37 -14.62 24.24
C CYS A 106 10.39 -13.57 24.71
N SER A 107 11.12 -13.90 25.77
CA SER A 107 12.11 -13.03 26.44
C SER A 107 11.54 -11.71 27.01
N LEU A 108 10.21 -11.53 27.04
CA LEU A 108 9.49 -10.43 27.68
C LEU A 108 8.85 -10.87 29.00
N PRO A 109 8.76 -10.00 30.02
CA PRO A 109 7.89 -10.24 31.18
C PRO A 109 6.46 -10.52 30.70
N ILE A 110 5.78 -11.52 31.28
CA ILE A 110 4.42 -11.88 30.84
C ILE A 110 3.41 -10.75 31.05
N GLU A 111 3.69 -9.80 31.95
CA GLU A 111 2.93 -8.58 32.17
C GLU A 111 2.98 -7.65 30.95
N GLN A 112 4.10 -7.62 30.22
CA GLN A 112 4.28 -6.81 29.01
C GLN A 112 3.69 -7.46 27.75
N LEU A 113 3.24 -8.72 27.86
CA LEU A 113 2.55 -9.42 26.80
C LEU A 113 1.02 -9.26 26.89
N ILE A 114 0.52 -8.56 27.92
CA ILE A 114 -0.87 -8.12 27.97
C ILE A 114 -1.06 -7.11 26.83
N PRO A 115 -2.00 -7.33 25.90
CA PRO A 115 -2.27 -6.36 24.84
C PRO A 115 -2.73 -5.03 25.44
N HIS A 116 -1.81 -4.09 25.59
CA HIS A 116 -2.13 -2.75 26.04
C HIS A 116 -2.69 -1.93 24.88
N THR A 117 -3.55 -0.96 25.19
CA THR A 117 -3.89 0.08 24.22
C THR A 117 -2.61 0.89 23.97
N PRO A 118 -2.07 0.97 22.73
CA PRO A 118 -0.84 1.70 22.42
C PRO A 118 -0.89 3.23 22.66
N SER A 119 -2.00 3.75 23.20
CA SER A 119 -2.12 5.13 23.62
C SER A 119 -1.45 5.28 24.98
N ASP A 120 -0.27 5.89 24.99
CA ASP A 120 0.40 6.40 26.19
C ASP A 120 0.92 5.34 27.16
N ASP A 121 1.65 4.32 26.67
CA ASP A 121 2.50 3.54 27.57
C ASP A 121 3.91 4.16 27.66
N PRO A 122 4.19 5.06 28.63
CA PRO A 122 5.53 5.59 28.88
C PRO A 122 6.54 4.53 29.34
N THR A 123 6.13 3.26 29.44
CA THR A 123 6.99 2.15 29.86
C THR A 123 7.65 1.39 28.72
N LEU A 124 7.34 1.68 27.44
CA LEU A 124 8.13 1.13 26.33
C LEU A 124 9.60 1.55 26.49
N PRO A 125 10.54 0.61 26.64
CA PRO A 125 11.93 0.95 26.87
C PRO A 125 12.48 1.65 25.62
N ARG A 126 13.12 2.81 25.84
CA ARG A 126 13.88 3.53 24.81
C ARG A 126 15.20 2.81 24.56
N LEU A 127 15.16 1.80 23.70
CA LEU A 127 16.30 0.93 23.45
C LEU A 127 17.37 1.58 22.56
N TRP A 128 16.99 2.54 21.70
CA TRP A 128 17.95 3.36 20.97
C TRP A 128 18.77 4.29 21.88
N GLY A 129 18.24 4.68 23.04
CA GLY A 129 18.91 5.61 23.94
C GLY A 129 19.20 6.95 23.25
N ASP A 130 20.48 7.33 23.18
CA ASP A 130 20.93 8.57 22.52
C ASP A 130 21.31 8.37 21.03
N ILE A 131 21.09 7.17 20.47
CA ILE A 131 21.42 6.87 19.07
C ILE A 131 20.30 7.41 18.17
N GLU A 132 20.56 8.51 17.49
CA GLU A 132 19.61 9.13 16.57
C GLU A 132 20.33 9.67 15.32
N TYR A 133 19.73 9.49 14.15
CA TYR A 133 20.19 10.14 12.94
C TYR A 133 19.82 11.63 12.92
N VAL A 134 20.83 12.49 12.90
CA VAL A 134 20.67 13.94 12.79
C VAL A 134 21.23 14.42 11.45
N GLY A 135 20.37 14.56 10.44
CA GLY A 135 20.78 15.02 9.11
C GLY A 135 19.61 15.19 8.13
N LYS A 136 19.93 15.40 6.86
CA LYS A 136 18.94 15.48 5.77
C LYS A 136 18.53 14.08 5.31
N PRO A 137 17.25 13.83 5.07
CA PRO A 137 16.80 12.52 4.61
C PRO A 137 17.40 12.18 3.24
N TRP A 138 17.40 10.90 2.87
CA TRP A 138 18.04 10.43 1.64
C TRP A 138 17.43 11.11 0.41
N VAL A 139 16.10 11.28 0.41
CA VAL A 139 15.33 12.01 -0.60
C VAL A 139 14.30 12.89 0.11
N SER A 140 14.15 14.14 -0.36
CA SER A 140 13.09 15.08 0.07
C SER A 140 12.37 15.63 -1.15
N ASN A 141 11.03 15.52 -1.20
CA ASN A 141 10.22 16.31 -2.11
C ASN A 141 10.04 17.72 -1.53
N ILE A 142 10.67 18.72 -2.13
CA ILE A 142 10.62 20.12 -1.66
C ILE A 142 9.53 20.94 -2.33
N SER A 143 8.81 20.37 -3.30
CA SER A 143 7.61 20.98 -3.87
C SER A 143 6.36 20.74 -3.03
N ARG A 144 6.40 19.84 -2.04
CA ARG A 144 5.29 19.62 -1.10
C ARG A 144 5.07 20.87 -0.23
N PRO A 145 3.86 21.45 -0.18
CA PRO A 145 3.57 22.65 0.61
C PRO A 145 3.48 22.40 2.13
N SER A 146 3.46 21.15 2.57
CA SER A 146 3.41 20.77 3.99
C SER A 146 4.45 19.70 4.30
N THR A 147 5.09 19.84 5.47
CA THR A 147 6.04 18.86 6.02
C THR A 147 5.55 18.37 7.37
N PRO A 148 5.48 17.05 7.60
CA PRO A 148 5.08 16.50 8.89
C PRO A 148 6.05 16.89 10.01
N THR A 149 5.51 17.12 11.20
CA THR A 149 6.27 17.44 12.41
C THR A 149 5.59 16.66 13.54
N HIS A 150 5.94 15.44 13.91
CA HIS A 150 5.12 14.48 14.74
C HIS A 150 4.57 13.30 13.92
N GLY A 151 4.84 13.28 12.61
CA GLY A 151 4.86 12.05 11.83
C GLY A 151 6.22 11.34 11.92
N LEU A 152 6.59 10.68 10.83
CA LEU A 152 7.85 9.94 10.62
C LEU A 152 8.90 10.76 9.84
N GLN A 153 8.82 12.10 9.89
CA GLN A 153 9.75 12.96 9.18
C GLN A 153 11.22 12.65 9.54
N ASN A 154 12.06 12.47 8.51
CA ASN A 154 13.48 12.10 8.60
C ASN A 154 13.77 10.68 9.09
N ARG A 155 12.76 9.83 9.24
CA ARG A 155 12.94 8.41 9.57
C ARG A 155 13.14 7.59 8.32
N HIS A 156 14.02 6.59 8.36
CA HIS A 156 14.28 5.70 7.22
C HIS A 156 13.91 4.27 7.57
N LEU A 157 12.96 3.71 6.82
CA LEU A 157 12.37 2.41 7.12
C LEU A 157 12.61 1.46 5.95
N VAL A 158 12.91 0.20 6.25
CA VAL A 158 12.91 -0.87 5.24
C VAL A 158 11.60 -1.63 5.37
N VAL A 159 10.80 -1.65 4.30
CA VAL A 159 9.50 -2.35 4.27
C VAL A 159 9.38 -3.13 2.97
N TRP A 160 8.96 -4.39 3.05
CA TRP A 160 8.82 -5.21 1.85
C TRP A 160 7.75 -6.28 1.97
N ALA A 161 7.16 -6.57 0.82
CA ALA A 161 6.32 -7.73 0.58
C ALA A 161 7.19 -8.99 0.45
N SER A 162 6.66 -10.13 0.88
CA SER A 162 7.38 -11.40 1.05
C SER A 162 8.13 -11.90 -0.20
N HIS A 163 7.76 -13.09 -0.67
CA HIS A 163 8.49 -13.81 -1.69
C HIS A 163 8.19 -13.29 -3.09
N GLY A 164 8.95 -13.76 -4.06
CA GLY A 164 8.78 -13.44 -5.46
C GLY A 164 9.16 -14.64 -6.32
N ARG A 165 8.94 -14.53 -7.63
CA ARG A 165 9.37 -15.55 -8.59
C ARG A 165 10.86 -15.79 -8.44
N TYR A 166 11.26 -17.05 -8.31
CA TYR A 166 12.66 -17.46 -8.21
C TYR A 166 12.95 -18.66 -9.11
N TYR A 167 14.23 -18.84 -9.43
CA TYR A 167 14.72 -19.97 -10.21
C TYR A 167 15.06 -21.14 -9.30
N ASN A 168 14.38 -22.26 -9.48
CA ASN A 168 14.71 -23.50 -8.78
C ASN A 168 15.77 -24.26 -9.57
N THR A 169 17.03 -24.18 -9.11
CA THR A 169 18.18 -24.83 -9.75
C THR A 169 18.00 -26.34 -9.91
N ASP A 170 17.52 -27.02 -8.87
CA ASP A 170 17.34 -28.49 -8.88
C ASP A 170 16.32 -28.96 -9.93
N LYS A 171 15.28 -28.16 -10.17
CA LYS A 171 14.21 -28.45 -11.14
C LYS A 171 14.43 -27.80 -12.51
N GLY A 172 15.45 -26.97 -12.65
CA GLY A 172 15.74 -26.27 -13.90
C GLY A 172 14.63 -25.32 -14.37
N GLN A 173 13.91 -24.68 -13.45
CA GLN A 173 12.74 -23.86 -13.81
C GLN A 173 12.50 -22.69 -12.85
N TRP A 174 11.97 -21.59 -13.40
CA TRP A 174 11.35 -20.53 -12.60
C TRP A 174 10.07 -21.02 -11.93
N LYS A 175 9.84 -20.71 -10.66
CA LYS A 175 8.61 -21.04 -9.92
C LYS A 175 8.25 -19.97 -8.87
N TRP A 176 6.98 -19.96 -8.46
CA TRP A 176 6.52 -19.27 -7.26
C TRP A 176 6.92 -20.07 -6.02
N GLN A 177 7.12 -19.41 -4.88
CA GLN A 177 7.43 -20.13 -3.64
C GLN A 177 6.22 -20.90 -3.12
N ARG A 178 5.05 -20.27 -3.12
CA ARG A 178 3.82 -20.87 -2.61
C ARG A 178 2.92 -21.35 -3.77
N PRO A 179 2.06 -22.35 -3.50
CA PRO A 179 1.07 -22.80 -4.49
C PRO A 179 0.04 -21.70 -4.76
N ASN A 180 -0.50 -21.72 -5.96
CA ASN A 180 -1.59 -20.81 -6.33
C ASN A 180 -2.92 -21.31 -5.76
N LEU A 181 -3.44 -20.58 -4.78
CA LEU A 181 -4.65 -20.90 -4.06
C LEU A 181 -5.53 -19.65 -3.96
N PHE A 182 -6.84 -19.82 -4.13
CA PHE A 182 -7.84 -18.74 -4.02
C PHE A 182 -7.51 -17.54 -4.94
N GLY A 183 -7.01 -17.87 -6.13
CA GLY A 183 -6.66 -16.94 -7.21
C GLY A 183 -5.36 -16.14 -7.03
N THR A 184 -4.57 -16.45 -6.01
CA THR A 184 -3.29 -15.76 -5.75
C THR A 184 -2.24 -16.72 -5.19
N THR A 185 -1.04 -16.19 -4.98
CA THR A 185 0.02 -16.81 -4.17
C THR A 185 0.53 -15.78 -3.18
N GLU A 186 1.12 -16.22 -2.07
CA GLU A 186 1.79 -15.34 -1.10
C GLU A 186 2.76 -14.35 -1.77
N ASP A 187 3.49 -14.82 -2.79
CA ASP A 187 4.46 -14.05 -3.59
C ASP A 187 3.86 -12.79 -4.26
N LEU A 188 2.54 -12.83 -4.52
CA LEU A 188 1.78 -11.77 -5.19
C LEU A 188 0.85 -11.02 -4.22
N TYR A 189 0.26 -11.73 -3.25
CA TYR A 189 -0.72 -11.18 -2.33
C TYR A 189 -0.14 -10.04 -1.48
N THR A 190 1.03 -10.25 -0.87
CA THR A 190 1.58 -9.34 0.15
C THR A 190 1.93 -7.96 -0.42
N GLN A 191 2.37 -7.89 -1.68
CA GLN A 191 2.64 -6.59 -2.35
C GLN A 191 1.37 -5.76 -2.58
N THR A 192 0.19 -6.38 -2.63
CA THR A 192 -1.08 -5.64 -2.72
C THR A 192 -1.49 -4.93 -1.43
N LEU A 193 -0.80 -5.21 -0.32
CA LEU A 193 -0.92 -4.48 0.95
C LEU A 193 0.19 -3.41 1.04
N VAL A 194 1.42 -3.82 0.70
CA VAL A 194 2.62 -3.01 0.92
C VAL A 194 2.70 -1.83 -0.04
N VAL A 195 2.60 -2.10 -1.36
CA VAL A 195 2.85 -1.10 -2.41
C VAL A 195 1.75 -0.03 -2.49
N PRO A 196 0.45 -0.39 -2.59
CA PRO A 196 -0.61 0.62 -2.78
C PRO A 196 -1.07 1.29 -1.48
N TYR A 197 -0.82 0.71 -0.30
CA TYR A 197 -1.30 1.25 0.97
C TYR A 197 -0.20 1.60 1.96
N LEU A 198 0.58 0.63 2.43
CA LEU A 198 1.50 0.84 3.55
C LEU A 198 2.63 1.83 3.22
N ILE A 199 3.30 1.65 2.08
CA ILE A 199 4.38 2.56 1.64
C ILE A 199 3.84 4.00 1.52
N PRO A 200 2.73 4.28 0.80
CA PRO A 200 2.16 5.62 0.75
C PRO A 200 1.82 6.22 2.12
N MET A 201 1.30 5.44 3.07
CA MET A 201 1.01 5.94 4.43
C MET A 201 2.28 6.36 5.18
N LEU A 202 3.36 5.58 5.06
CA LEU A 202 4.64 5.90 5.70
C LEU A 202 5.29 7.13 5.05
N GLU A 203 5.30 7.19 3.71
CA GLU A 203 5.85 8.33 2.96
C GLU A 203 5.06 9.63 3.21
N ASN A 204 3.73 9.55 3.31
CA ASN A 204 2.89 10.70 3.65
C ASN A 204 3.03 11.16 5.11
N ALA A 205 3.48 10.29 6.01
CA ALA A 205 3.90 10.65 7.34
C ALA A 205 5.32 11.23 7.39
N GLY A 206 6.06 11.24 6.28
CA GLY A 206 7.39 11.85 6.14
C GLY A 206 8.57 10.87 6.16
N ALA A 207 8.31 9.55 6.19
CA ALA A 207 9.37 8.55 6.16
C ALA A 207 10.01 8.43 4.77
N VAL A 208 11.30 8.09 4.73
CA VAL A 208 11.95 7.52 3.54
C VAL A 208 11.79 6.00 3.61
N VAL A 209 11.11 5.40 2.64
CA VAL A 209 10.89 3.95 2.62
C VAL A 209 11.73 3.31 1.52
N TYR A 210 12.56 2.35 1.91
CA TYR A 210 13.29 1.48 1.00
C TYR A 210 12.67 0.10 0.95
N THR A 211 12.71 -0.54 -0.23
CA THR A 211 12.28 -1.92 -0.39
C THR A 211 13.33 -2.71 -1.22
N PRO A 212 13.79 -3.88 -0.75
CA PRO A 212 14.73 -4.73 -1.49
C PRO A 212 14.12 -5.49 -2.69
N ARG A 213 12.92 -5.12 -3.14
CA ARG A 213 12.28 -5.61 -4.37
C ARG A 213 11.79 -4.42 -5.18
N GLU A 214 11.67 -4.57 -6.49
CA GLU A 214 11.11 -3.52 -7.35
C GLU A 214 9.66 -3.20 -6.92
N ARG A 215 9.35 -1.92 -6.69
CA ARG A 215 8.03 -1.46 -6.23
C ARG A 215 7.13 -0.95 -7.35
N ASP A 216 7.68 -0.70 -8.53
CA ASP A 216 6.93 -0.14 -9.64
C ASP A 216 6.31 -1.23 -10.53
N TRP A 217 5.00 -1.16 -10.70
CA TRP A 217 4.22 -2.08 -11.54
C TRP A 217 4.19 -1.66 -13.01
N GLN A 218 5.04 -0.73 -13.42
CA GLN A 218 5.22 -0.40 -14.82
C GLN A 218 6.14 -1.40 -15.52
N LYS A 219 5.62 -2.09 -16.55
CA LYS A 219 6.36 -3.10 -17.33
C LYS A 219 7.43 -2.52 -18.25
N GLU A 220 7.24 -1.29 -18.71
CA GLU A 220 8.24 -0.59 -19.52
C GLU A 220 9.35 -0.02 -18.63
N GLU A 221 10.58 -0.08 -19.11
CA GLU A 221 11.74 0.57 -18.48
C GLU A 221 12.49 1.36 -19.54
N LEU A 222 12.79 2.61 -19.22
CA LEU A 222 13.62 3.49 -20.04
C LEU A 222 14.74 4.02 -19.16
N ILE A 223 15.98 3.79 -19.56
CA ILE A 223 17.17 4.29 -18.86
C ILE A 223 17.88 5.24 -19.79
N ILE A 224 18.13 6.46 -19.30
CA ILE A 224 18.94 7.46 -19.96
C ILE A 224 20.25 7.57 -19.20
N ASP A 225 21.34 7.33 -19.89
CA ASP A 225 22.66 7.18 -19.28
C ASP A 225 23.71 8.06 -20.00
N ASN A 226 24.75 8.49 -19.26
CA ASN A 226 25.79 9.31 -19.87
C ASN A 226 26.74 8.53 -20.77
N ASP A 227 26.79 7.21 -20.69
CA ASP A 227 27.59 6.33 -21.55
C ASP A 227 26.82 5.76 -22.73
N ASP A 228 25.54 6.11 -22.88
CA ASP A 228 24.74 5.75 -24.05
C ASP A 228 25.44 6.16 -25.35
N ARG A 229 25.49 5.23 -26.31
CA ARG A 229 26.08 5.47 -27.64
C ARG A 229 25.41 6.64 -28.36
N VAL A 230 24.09 6.79 -28.15
CA VAL A 230 23.28 7.87 -28.72
C VAL A 230 22.84 8.78 -27.58
N ARG A 231 23.61 9.84 -27.32
CA ARG A 231 23.31 10.81 -26.26
C ARG A 231 22.23 11.80 -26.70
N LEU A 232 22.43 12.52 -27.79
CA LEU A 232 21.44 13.48 -28.26
C LEU A 232 20.26 12.79 -28.95
N PRO A 233 19.00 13.21 -28.68
CA PRO A 233 18.61 14.36 -27.85
C PRO A 233 18.22 13.99 -26.40
N TYR A 234 18.56 12.78 -25.94
CA TYR A 234 18.10 12.19 -24.68
C TYR A 234 18.91 12.63 -23.45
N TYR A 235 20.23 12.76 -23.61
CA TYR A 235 21.18 13.17 -22.57
C TYR A 235 21.90 14.46 -23.00
N ILE A 236 21.81 15.51 -22.17
CA ILE A 236 22.40 16.83 -22.46
C ILE A 236 23.09 17.39 -21.21
N GLU A 237 24.35 17.79 -21.33
CA GLU A 237 25.07 18.59 -20.33
C GLU A 237 25.05 20.07 -20.72
N VAL A 238 24.60 20.93 -19.80
CA VAL A 238 24.57 22.39 -19.97
C VAL A 238 25.56 23.03 -18.98
N ASN A 239 26.67 23.54 -19.51
CA ASN A 239 27.78 24.09 -18.73
C ASN A 239 27.71 25.63 -18.64
N LEU A 240 26.90 26.17 -17.71
CA LEU A 240 26.78 27.63 -17.50
C LEU A 240 27.76 28.18 -16.47
N SER A 241 27.80 27.56 -15.28
CA SER A 241 28.60 28.06 -14.15
C SER A 241 29.97 27.41 -14.06
N LYS A 242 30.05 26.11 -14.38
CA LYS A 242 31.22 25.23 -14.36
C LYS A 242 30.99 24.07 -15.33
N GLU A 243 32.04 23.31 -15.60
CA GLU A 243 31.98 22.14 -16.49
C GLU A 243 31.78 20.83 -15.70
N TRP A 244 30.97 19.94 -16.25
CA TRP A 244 30.86 18.54 -15.81
C TRP A 244 32.09 17.73 -16.27
N THR A 245 32.63 16.91 -15.37
CA THR A 245 33.75 16.02 -15.67
C THR A 245 33.45 14.59 -15.23
N THR A 246 34.17 13.62 -15.78
CA THR A 246 34.03 12.21 -15.36
C THR A 246 34.54 12.03 -13.93
N THR A 247 33.87 11.19 -13.15
CA THR A 247 34.39 10.71 -11.85
C THR A 247 35.52 9.70 -12.06
N ALA A 248 36.25 9.38 -10.98
CA ALA A 248 37.32 8.38 -11.02
C ALA A 248 36.83 6.96 -10.74
N GLN A 249 35.63 6.81 -10.17
CA GLN A 249 35.02 5.52 -9.86
C GLN A 249 34.11 5.09 -11.03
N PRO A 250 33.95 3.78 -11.28
CA PRO A 250 33.01 3.30 -12.30
C PRO A 250 31.55 3.62 -11.94
N GLY A 251 30.75 3.86 -12.96
CA GLY A 251 29.32 4.13 -12.88
C GLY A 251 28.48 3.03 -13.54
N PHE A 252 27.20 3.30 -13.67
CA PHE A 252 26.25 2.45 -14.37
C PHE A 252 26.51 2.44 -15.88
N ALA A 253 26.39 1.27 -16.49
CA ALA A 253 26.10 1.17 -17.92
C ALA A 253 25.27 -0.08 -18.18
N GLN A 254 24.28 0.04 -19.07
CA GLN A 254 23.45 -1.09 -19.48
C GLN A 254 23.97 -1.73 -20.78
N HIS A 255 23.75 -3.03 -20.92
CA HIS A 255 23.79 -3.73 -22.20
C HIS A 255 22.46 -4.45 -22.49
N ALA A 256 22.28 -4.86 -23.75
CA ALA A 256 21.02 -5.41 -24.24
C ALA A 256 20.77 -6.88 -23.83
N GLU A 257 21.83 -7.68 -23.72
CA GLU A 257 21.71 -9.09 -23.35
C GLU A 257 21.27 -9.26 -21.89
N PRO A 258 20.60 -10.37 -21.52
CA PRO A 258 20.38 -10.73 -20.13
C PRO A 258 21.69 -10.75 -19.32
N TYR A 259 21.60 -10.32 -18.06
CA TYR A 259 22.76 -10.26 -17.16
C TYR A 259 23.06 -11.65 -16.60
N CYS A 260 24.32 -12.07 -16.69
CA CYS A 260 24.75 -13.30 -16.06
C CYS A 260 24.81 -13.13 -14.53
N ASP A 261 24.64 -14.22 -13.78
CA ASP A 261 24.78 -14.18 -12.32
C ASP A 261 26.14 -13.62 -11.89
N GLY A 262 26.15 -12.68 -10.95
CA GLY A 262 27.39 -12.03 -10.49
C GLY A 262 27.79 -10.77 -11.25
N GLU A 263 27.17 -10.50 -12.39
CA GLU A 263 27.42 -9.28 -13.14
C GLU A 263 26.84 -8.05 -12.42
N ASN A 264 27.63 -6.98 -12.34
CA ASN A 264 27.23 -5.73 -11.70
C ASN A 264 27.24 -4.57 -12.72
N PRO A 265 26.08 -4.01 -13.09
CA PRO A 265 26.00 -2.94 -14.09
C PRO A 265 26.60 -1.61 -13.61
N PHE A 266 26.71 -1.40 -12.30
CA PHE A 266 27.33 -0.20 -11.70
C PHE A 266 28.86 -0.23 -11.70
N LEU A 267 29.47 -1.24 -12.35
CA LEU A 267 30.90 -1.33 -12.57
C LEU A 267 31.28 -1.21 -14.06
N GLN A 268 30.32 -0.97 -14.96
CA GLN A 268 30.52 -1.06 -16.42
C GLN A 268 30.61 0.30 -17.12
N GLY A 269 30.19 1.38 -16.45
CA GLY A 269 30.16 2.74 -17.02
C GLY A 269 30.98 3.75 -16.23
N THR A 270 30.56 5.00 -16.33
CA THR A 270 31.19 6.19 -15.74
C THR A 270 30.11 7.12 -15.21
N ALA A 271 30.42 7.89 -14.15
CA ALA A 271 29.52 8.93 -13.67
C ALA A 271 30.12 10.33 -13.92
N ARG A 272 29.27 11.35 -13.80
CA ARG A 272 29.62 12.76 -13.95
C ARG A 272 29.70 13.45 -12.60
N GLN A 273 30.57 14.43 -12.48
CA GLN A 273 30.72 15.28 -11.30
C GLN A 273 30.91 16.74 -11.66
N ILE A 274 30.51 17.61 -10.74
CA ILE A 274 30.68 19.05 -10.88
C ILE A 274 30.77 19.72 -9.51
N LYS A 275 31.61 20.76 -9.39
CA LYS A 275 31.65 21.57 -8.16
C LYS A 275 30.36 22.38 -8.02
N THR A 276 29.88 22.53 -6.79
CA THR A 276 28.63 23.26 -6.53
C THR A 276 28.73 24.75 -6.85
N SER A 277 27.58 25.37 -7.11
CA SER A 277 27.41 26.81 -7.33
C SER A 277 26.31 27.34 -6.41
N ARG A 278 26.50 28.56 -5.90
CA ARG A 278 25.49 29.32 -5.14
C ARG A 278 24.84 30.45 -5.97
N GLY A 279 25.15 30.50 -7.26
CA GLY A 279 24.60 31.51 -8.17
C GLY A 279 23.12 31.27 -8.49
N LYS A 280 22.49 32.24 -9.17
CA LYS A 280 21.09 32.11 -9.62
C LYS A 280 20.92 31.06 -10.73
N TYR A 281 21.94 30.90 -11.57
CA TYR A 281 21.96 29.95 -12.68
C TYR A 281 23.10 28.94 -12.44
N GLY A 282 22.76 27.65 -12.45
CA GLY A 282 23.71 26.54 -12.31
C GLY A 282 23.96 25.85 -13.64
N SER A 283 25.01 25.04 -13.68
CA SER A 283 25.14 24.03 -14.73
C SER A 283 24.20 22.86 -14.43
N GLU A 284 23.71 22.18 -15.46
CA GLU A 284 22.66 21.16 -15.37
C GLU A 284 22.96 19.97 -16.29
N VAL A 285 22.49 18.79 -15.92
CA VAL A 285 22.32 17.63 -16.82
C VAL A 285 20.83 17.37 -16.99
N SER A 286 20.39 17.10 -18.22
CA SER A 286 19.02 16.72 -18.57
C SER A 286 18.97 15.29 -19.11
N TYR A 287 18.05 14.49 -18.58
CA TYR A 287 17.73 13.12 -18.94
C TYR A 287 16.28 13.06 -19.45
N GLN A 288 16.10 12.93 -20.76
CA GLN A 288 14.80 13.04 -21.43
C GLN A 288 14.49 11.80 -22.26
N PRO A 289 13.67 10.86 -21.76
CA PRO A 289 13.29 9.65 -22.51
C PRO A 289 12.25 9.90 -23.60
N HIS A 290 12.11 8.91 -24.49
CA HIS A 290 10.98 8.81 -25.42
C HIS A 290 10.03 7.71 -24.94
N PHE A 291 8.89 8.10 -24.36
CA PHE A 291 7.89 7.15 -23.87
C PHE A 291 7.05 6.57 -25.02
N LYS A 292 6.94 5.24 -25.10
CA LYS A 292 6.11 4.59 -26.13
C LYS A 292 4.61 4.83 -25.93
N LYS A 293 4.19 4.90 -24.67
CA LYS A 293 2.80 5.12 -24.24
C LYS A 293 2.77 6.09 -23.06
N ALA A 294 1.68 6.83 -22.94
CA ALA A 294 1.42 7.59 -21.73
C ALA A 294 1.18 6.61 -20.58
N GLY A 295 1.54 7.03 -19.36
CA GLY A 295 1.32 6.19 -18.20
C GLY A 295 2.07 6.67 -16.97
N ARG A 296 1.95 5.88 -15.92
CA ARG A 296 2.55 6.15 -14.62
C ARG A 296 3.86 5.38 -14.50
N TYR A 297 4.96 6.10 -14.22
CA TYR A 297 6.33 5.56 -14.17
C TYR A 297 7.02 6.01 -12.88
N ALA A 298 7.63 5.07 -12.15
CA ALA A 298 8.58 5.42 -11.11
C ALA A 298 9.83 6.05 -11.72
N VAL A 299 10.39 7.05 -11.04
CA VAL A 299 11.64 7.71 -11.42
C VAL A 299 12.70 7.36 -10.39
N TYR A 300 13.76 6.71 -10.87
CA TYR A 300 14.95 6.40 -10.09
C TYR A 300 16.14 7.17 -10.65
N VAL A 301 16.99 7.69 -9.77
CA VAL A 301 18.25 8.34 -10.15
C VAL A 301 19.42 7.56 -9.59
N SER A 302 20.58 7.66 -10.24
CA SER A 302 21.83 7.19 -9.68
C SER A 302 22.93 8.26 -9.69
N TYR A 303 23.85 8.12 -8.75
CA TYR A 303 24.95 9.05 -8.49
C TYR A 303 26.04 8.33 -7.68
N GLN A 304 27.18 8.99 -7.47
CA GLN A 304 28.29 8.48 -6.66
C GLN A 304 28.50 9.30 -5.38
N THR A 305 28.71 8.62 -4.26
CA THR A 305 29.11 9.26 -3.00
C THR A 305 30.62 9.44 -2.95
N LEU A 306 31.07 10.69 -3.01
CA LEU A 306 32.47 11.13 -2.89
C LEU A 306 32.71 11.90 -1.56
N PRO A 307 33.98 12.06 -1.09
CA PRO A 307 34.30 12.70 0.20
C PRO A 307 33.80 14.13 0.45
N ASN A 308 33.35 14.86 -0.58
CA ASN A 308 32.78 16.21 -0.47
C ASN A 308 31.40 16.32 -1.16
N SER A 309 30.67 15.21 -1.25
CA SER A 309 29.31 15.22 -1.82
C SER A 309 28.40 16.11 -0.98
N VAL A 310 27.43 16.73 -1.62
CA VAL A 310 26.42 17.53 -0.93
C VAL A 310 25.26 16.67 -0.44
N ASP A 311 24.59 17.15 0.60
CA ASP A 311 23.37 16.55 1.15
C ASP A 311 22.07 17.16 0.57
N ASP A 312 22.20 18.09 -0.39
CA ASP A 312 21.10 18.88 -0.94
C ASP A 312 21.09 18.97 -2.49
N ALA A 313 21.56 17.92 -3.19
CA ALA A 313 21.60 17.89 -4.65
C ALA A 313 20.19 18.10 -5.25
N LEU A 314 20.05 19.05 -6.18
CA LEU A 314 18.76 19.46 -6.74
C LEU A 314 18.39 18.67 -7.98
N TYR A 315 17.34 17.86 -7.87
CA TYR A 315 16.71 17.17 -8.99
C TYR A 315 15.34 17.79 -9.31
N ARG A 316 14.97 17.80 -10.58
CA ARG A 316 13.65 18.24 -11.07
C ARG A 316 13.06 17.17 -11.95
N VAL A 317 11.84 16.73 -11.64
CA VAL A 317 11.06 15.86 -12.51
C VAL A 317 10.02 16.72 -13.21
N TYR A 318 10.08 16.78 -14.54
CA TYR A 318 9.10 17.44 -15.39
C TYR A 318 8.14 16.37 -15.89
N HIS A 319 6.84 16.54 -15.63
CA HIS A 319 5.79 15.56 -15.93
C HIS A 319 4.48 16.29 -16.26
N GLN A 320 3.87 16.02 -17.42
CA GLN A 320 2.59 16.59 -17.88
C GLN A 320 2.39 18.10 -17.62
N GLY A 321 3.41 18.92 -17.87
CA GLY A 321 3.37 20.38 -17.67
C GLY A 321 3.65 20.86 -16.24
N ILE A 322 3.93 19.94 -15.32
CA ILE A 322 4.24 20.18 -13.91
C ILE A 322 5.73 19.92 -13.66
N VAL A 323 6.31 20.65 -12.71
CA VAL A 323 7.68 20.41 -12.22
C VAL A 323 7.63 20.09 -10.73
N THR A 324 8.19 18.96 -10.35
CA THR A 324 8.36 18.56 -8.94
C THR A 324 9.85 18.51 -8.62
N GLU A 325 10.27 19.26 -7.60
CA GLU A 325 11.66 19.41 -7.19
C GLU A 325 12.00 18.54 -5.98
N PHE A 326 13.21 17.97 -6.00
CA PHE A 326 13.74 17.09 -4.96
C PHE A 326 15.11 17.54 -4.49
N ARG A 327 15.38 17.30 -3.19
CA ARG A 327 16.73 17.31 -2.63
C ARG A 327 17.14 15.88 -2.34
N VAL A 328 18.29 15.48 -2.88
CA VAL A 328 18.87 14.14 -2.67
C VAL A 328 20.15 14.27 -1.88
N ASN A 329 20.26 13.52 -0.79
CA ASN A 329 21.45 13.49 0.04
C ASN A 329 22.50 12.56 -0.57
N GLN A 330 23.46 13.13 -1.30
CA GLN A 330 24.50 12.35 -2.01
C GLN A 330 25.66 11.91 -1.10
N THR A 331 25.63 12.22 0.20
CA THR A 331 26.61 11.69 1.16
C THR A 331 26.34 10.24 1.57
N MET A 332 25.25 9.65 1.07
CA MET A 332 24.84 8.27 1.32
C MET A 332 24.25 7.66 0.04
N GLY A 333 24.07 6.34 0.00
CA GLY A 333 23.26 5.67 -1.02
C GLY A 333 23.77 5.77 -2.47
N GLY A 334 25.07 6.04 -2.68
CA GLY A 334 25.65 6.08 -4.03
C GLY A 334 25.82 4.69 -4.67
N SER A 335 25.89 4.68 -6.01
CA SER A 335 26.06 3.49 -6.87
C SER A 335 24.93 2.45 -6.74
N THR A 336 23.69 2.93 -6.72
CA THR A 336 22.47 2.12 -6.77
C THR A 336 21.30 2.95 -7.31
N TRP A 337 20.10 2.39 -7.40
CA TRP A 337 18.88 3.10 -7.80
C TRP A 337 18.21 3.80 -6.62
N VAL A 338 18.04 5.12 -6.71
CA VAL A 338 17.40 5.95 -5.67
C VAL A 338 16.05 6.45 -6.17
N TYR A 339 14.97 6.04 -5.52
CA TYR A 339 13.60 6.40 -5.89
C TYR A 339 13.26 7.85 -5.54
N LEU A 340 12.80 8.64 -6.51
CA LEU A 340 12.29 9.99 -6.29
C LEU A 340 10.78 10.04 -6.11
N GLY A 341 10.04 9.19 -6.82
CA GLY A 341 8.59 9.25 -6.89
C GLY A 341 8.05 8.55 -8.13
N THR A 342 6.73 8.48 -8.24
CA THR A 342 6.03 7.94 -9.41
C THR A 342 5.14 9.03 -10.00
N PHE A 343 5.28 9.26 -11.30
CA PHE A 343 4.67 10.39 -12.02
C PHE A 343 3.98 9.93 -13.30
N ASP A 344 3.03 10.73 -13.76
CA ASP A 344 2.35 10.51 -15.04
C ASP A 344 3.12 11.21 -16.17
N PHE A 345 3.48 10.47 -17.21
CA PHE A 345 4.17 10.98 -18.39
C PHE A 345 3.31 10.82 -19.63
N ASP A 346 3.43 11.75 -20.57
CA ASP A 346 2.79 11.64 -21.88
C ASP A 346 3.59 10.69 -22.79
N ALA A 347 2.93 10.12 -23.80
CA ALA A 347 3.65 9.42 -24.87
C ALA A 347 4.53 10.42 -25.65
N GLY A 348 5.59 9.91 -26.27
CA GLY A 348 6.49 10.69 -27.10
C GLY A 348 7.68 11.29 -26.35
N TYR A 349 8.38 12.16 -27.06
CA TYR A 349 9.52 12.92 -26.56
C TYR A 349 9.11 14.40 -26.49
N ASN A 350 9.08 14.98 -25.28
CA ASN A 350 8.76 16.39 -25.08
C ASN A 350 9.45 16.94 -23.81
N GLU A 351 9.52 18.26 -23.67
CA GLU A 351 10.24 18.93 -22.58
C GLU A 351 9.65 18.68 -21.18
N PHE A 352 8.39 18.25 -21.12
CA PHE A 352 7.69 17.86 -19.89
C PHE A 352 7.78 16.35 -19.61
N ASN A 353 8.68 15.64 -20.29
CA ASN A 353 8.99 14.23 -20.07
C ASN A 353 10.48 14.07 -19.75
N ARG A 354 10.96 14.67 -18.65
CA ARG A 354 12.40 14.64 -18.33
C ARG A 354 12.72 14.75 -16.85
N VAL A 355 13.94 14.39 -16.49
CA VAL A 355 14.57 14.68 -15.21
C VAL A 355 15.79 15.55 -15.44
N SER A 356 15.98 16.58 -14.61
CA SER A 356 17.22 17.36 -14.61
C SER A 356 17.89 17.40 -13.24
N VAL A 357 19.21 17.51 -13.21
CA VAL A 357 20.03 17.68 -12.00
C VAL A 357 20.97 18.86 -12.16
N SER A 358 21.01 19.73 -11.17
CA SER A 358 21.83 20.96 -11.22
C SER A 358 22.92 20.98 -10.14
N ASN A 359 23.97 21.74 -10.39
CA ASN A 359 25.03 21.97 -9.39
C ASN A 359 24.67 23.04 -8.34
N LEU A 360 23.40 23.43 -8.24
CA LEU A 360 22.92 24.42 -7.27
C LEU A 360 22.78 23.80 -5.88
N SER A 361 23.55 24.32 -4.93
CA SER A 361 23.56 23.85 -3.54
C SER A 361 23.83 25.01 -2.59
N ALA A 362 23.27 24.92 -1.37
CA ALA A 362 23.59 25.84 -0.29
C ALA A 362 25.03 25.67 0.22
N HIS A 363 25.67 24.52 -0.05
CA HIS A 363 26.96 24.13 0.49
C HIS A 363 28.05 24.08 -0.59
N ARG A 364 29.31 24.22 -0.17
CA ARG A 364 30.46 23.97 -1.05
C ARG A 364 30.70 22.46 -1.07
N GLY A 365 30.81 21.89 -2.26
CA GLY A 365 31.02 20.46 -2.41
C GLY A 365 30.99 20.04 -3.88
N VAL A 366 30.61 18.79 -4.11
CA VAL A 366 30.41 18.19 -5.43
C VAL A 366 29.00 17.65 -5.54
N VAL A 367 28.40 17.82 -6.72
CA VAL A 367 27.22 17.08 -7.15
C VAL A 367 27.69 16.04 -8.16
N THR A 368 27.20 14.81 -8.03
CA THR A 368 27.44 13.74 -9.00
C THR A 368 26.13 13.29 -9.63
N THR A 369 26.20 12.69 -10.82
CA THR A 369 25.05 12.09 -11.50
C THR A 369 25.54 11.03 -12.48
N ASP A 370 24.73 10.00 -12.70
CA ASP A 370 25.08 8.83 -13.50
C ASP A 370 23.96 8.59 -14.52
N ALA A 371 22.99 7.73 -14.17
CA ALA A 371 21.82 7.41 -14.98
C ALA A 371 20.48 7.84 -14.34
N VAL A 372 19.44 7.93 -15.16
CA VAL A 372 18.03 8.04 -14.72
C VAL A 372 17.20 6.93 -15.34
N ARG A 373 16.42 6.22 -14.51
CA ARG A 373 15.57 5.09 -14.88
C ARG A 373 14.10 5.43 -14.65
N PHE A 374 13.28 5.21 -15.68
CA PHE A 374 11.84 5.43 -15.68
C PHE A 374 11.12 4.09 -15.83
N GLY A 375 10.31 3.71 -14.85
CA GLY A 375 9.56 2.46 -14.84
C GLY A 375 10.25 1.32 -14.11
N GLY A 376 9.47 0.26 -13.81
CA GLY A 376 9.92 -0.92 -13.07
C GLY A 376 10.48 -2.04 -13.94
N GLY A 377 10.11 -2.10 -15.23
CA GLY A 377 10.70 -3.00 -16.22
C GLY A 377 10.37 -4.49 -16.07
N MET A 378 10.99 -5.26 -16.96
CA MET A 378 10.92 -6.73 -16.97
C MET A 378 12.17 -7.34 -16.34
N GLY A 379 12.04 -8.56 -15.82
CA GLY A 379 13.17 -9.33 -15.31
C GLY A 379 14.23 -9.57 -16.38
N ASN A 380 15.49 -9.30 -16.03
CA ASN A 380 16.62 -9.31 -16.96
C ASN A 380 17.85 -10.09 -16.44
N ILE A 381 17.73 -10.80 -15.31
CA ILE A 381 18.79 -11.64 -14.76
C ILE A 381 18.61 -13.08 -15.27
N GLU A 382 19.62 -13.62 -15.94
CA GLU A 382 19.57 -14.96 -16.49
C GLU A 382 19.85 -16.02 -15.42
N ARG A 383 19.00 -17.05 -15.38
CA ARG A 383 19.21 -18.28 -14.61
C ARG A 383 18.88 -19.49 -15.49
N GLY A 384 19.80 -20.45 -15.56
CA GLY A 384 19.60 -21.65 -16.37
C GLY A 384 19.36 -21.40 -17.87
N GLY A 385 19.95 -20.32 -18.42
CA GLY A 385 19.80 -19.94 -19.83
C GLY A 385 18.51 -19.19 -20.17
N THR A 386 17.72 -18.77 -19.18
CA THR A 386 16.49 -17.98 -19.39
C THR A 386 16.31 -16.91 -18.33
N VAL A 387 15.61 -15.83 -18.67
CA VAL A 387 15.03 -14.89 -17.69
C VAL A 387 13.65 -15.38 -17.24
N SER A 388 13.08 -14.79 -16.19
CA SER A 388 11.77 -15.20 -15.66
C SER A 388 10.60 -14.98 -16.62
N GLY A 389 10.73 -14.03 -17.55
CA GLY A 389 9.65 -13.60 -18.45
C GLY A 389 8.58 -12.74 -17.77
N LEU A 390 8.77 -12.34 -16.50
CA LEU A 390 7.79 -11.58 -15.72
C LEU A 390 8.28 -10.16 -15.44
N PRO A 391 7.35 -9.23 -15.09
CA PRO A 391 7.72 -7.92 -14.58
C PRO A 391 8.63 -8.03 -13.36
N ARG A 392 9.65 -7.17 -13.26
CA ARG A 392 10.68 -7.24 -12.20
C ARG A 392 10.09 -7.12 -10.79
N ALA A 393 8.99 -6.38 -10.64
CA ALA A 393 8.25 -6.27 -9.37
C ALA A 393 7.75 -7.62 -8.83
N LEU A 394 7.60 -8.63 -9.70
CA LEU A 394 7.14 -9.96 -9.30
C LEU A 394 8.29 -10.91 -8.98
N GLU A 395 9.53 -10.53 -9.23
CA GLU A 395 10.71 -11.36 -8.97
C GLU A 395 11.15 -11.29 -7.50
N GLY A 396 11.93 -12.29 -7.09
CA GLY A 396 12.63 -12.30 -5.80
C GLY A 396 13.62 -11.13 -5.66
N ALA A 397 13.90 -10.74 -4.42
CA ALA A 397 14.86 -9.71 -4.06
C ALA A 397 16.27 -9.98 -4.60
N ARG A 398 16.65 -11.26 -4.75
CA ARG A 398 17.93 -11.68 -5.32
C ARG A 398 18.25 -10.97 -6.64
N TYR A 399 17.30 -10.99 -7.57
CA TYR A 399 17.50 -10.49 -8.94
C TYR A 399 17.50 -8.96 -8.98
N PHE A 400 16.61 -8.34 -8.20
CA PHE A 400 16.61 -6.88 -8.05
C PHE A 400 17.90 -6.36 -7.40
N ALA A 401 18.44 -7.05 -6.40
CA ALA A 401 19.71 -6.66 -5.77
C ALA A 401 20.87 -6.62 -6.77
N GLN A 402 20.97 -7.62 -7.65
CA GLN A 402 21.94 -7.62 -8.74
C GLN A 402 21.72 -6.42 -9.67
N TRP A 403 20.49 -6.19 -10.12
CA TRP A 403 20.14 -5.07 -10.99
C TRP A 403 20.39 -3.70 -10.34
N ALA A 404 20.25 -3.62 -9.02
CA ALA A 404 20.51 -2.43 -8.21
C ALA A 404 22.00 -2.24 -7.86
N GLY A 405 22.89 -3.07 -8.39
CA GLY A 405 24.33 -2.93 -8.25
C GLY A 405 24.91 -3.43 -6.93
N ALA A 406 24.17 -4.27 -6.20
CA ALA A 406 24.69 -4.87 -4.99
C ALA A 406 25.92 -5.75 -5.30
N PRO A 407 26.93 -5.79 -4.42
CA PRO A 407 28.00 -6.78 -4.49
C PRO A 407 27.48 -8.22 -4.44
N TYR A 408 28.20 -9.16 -5.06
CA TYR A 408 27.73 -10.55 -5.18
C TYR A 408 27.49 -11.24 -3.82
N ASP A 409 28.29 -10.94 -2.80
CA ASP A 409 28.12 -11.48 -1.45
C ASP A 409 26.85 -11.01 -0.74
N VAL A 410 26.20 -9.95 -1.24
CA VAL A 410 24.91 -9.47 -0.73
C VAL A 410 23.75 -10.34 -1.20
N TYR A 411 23.79 -10.85 -2.43
CA TYR A 411 22.67 -11.60 -3.03
C TYR A 411 23.00 -13.04 -3.46
N GLY A 412 24.26 -13.45 -3.39
CA GLY A 412 24.78 -14.74 -3.84
C GLY A 412 25.46 -15.52 -2.71
N GLY A 413 24.90 -15.50 -1.49
CA GLY A 413 25.47 -16.19 -0.32
C GLY A 413 25.61 -17.71 -0.47
N ARG A 414 24.92 -18.31 -1.43
CA ARG A 414 25.01 -19.71 -1.86
C ARG A 414 25.72 -19.88 -3.21
N ALA A 415 26.48 -18.87 -3.65
CA ALA A 415 27.22 -18.86 -4.92
C ALA A 415 26.33 -19.24 -6.13
N GLY A 416 25.07 -18.78 -6.11
CA GLY A 416 24.10 -19.04 -7.16
C GLY A 416 23.73 -20.51 -7.33
N GLN A 417 23.93 -21.35 -6.31
CA GLN A 417 23.49 -22.75 -6.36
C GLN A 417 22.06 -22.91 -5.82
N ASP A 418 21.62 -22.02 -4.94
CA ASP A 418 20.32 -22.06 -4.28
C ASP A 418 19.70 -20.66 -4.20
N ASP A 419 19.00 -20.27 -5.27
CA ASP A 419 18.35 -18.97 -5.37
C ASP A 419 17.26 -18.76 -4.32
N TYR A 420 16.66 -19.85 -3.83
CA TYR A 420 15.63 -19.77 -2.80
C TYR A 420 16.24 -19.27 -1.48
N SER A 421 17.32 -19.92 -1.04
CA SER A 421 18.05 -19.48 0.14
C SER A 421 18.68 -18.10 -0.05
N ASP A 422 19.22 -17.82 -1.25
CA ASP A 422 19.79 -16.51 -1.58
C ASP A 422 18.74 -15.40 -1.49
N ASP A 423 17.56 -15.59 -2.09
CA ASP A 423 16.46 -14.63 -2.08
C ASP A 423 16.06 -14.23 -0.65
N ILE A 424 15.81 -15.23 0.20
CA ILE A 424 15.43 -15.02 1.61
C ILE A 424 16.46 -14.13 2.32
N ASN A 425 17.75 -14.40 2.16
CA ASN A 425 18.81 -13.64 2.86
C ASN A 425 19.08 -12.27 2.22
N THR A 426 18.91 -12.14 0.90
CA THR A 426 19.22 -10.92 0.14
C THR A 426 18.54 -9.69 0.72
N ARG A 427 17.29 -9.80 1.16
CA ARG A 427 16.51 -8.67 1.73
C ARG A 427 17.21 -8.04 2.94
N SER A 428 17.71 -8.90 3.83
CA SER A 428 18.44 -8.49 5.03
C SER A 428 19.84 -7.98 4.69
N HIS A 429 20.53 -8.65 3.76
CA HIS A 429 21.87 -8.23 3.34
C HIS A 429 21.86 -6.90 2.58
N MET A 430 20.86 -6.64 1.74
CA MET A 430 20.66 -5.33 1.09
C MET A 430 20.47 -4.23 2.13
N THR A 431 19.67 -4.50 3.17
CA THR A 431 19.45 -3.58 4.29
C THR A 431 20.77 -3.25 4.98
N ASN A 432 21.57 -4.28 5.29
CA ASN A 432 22.87 -4.11 5.96
C ASN A 432 23.92 -3.44 5.06
N TRP A 433 23.96 -3.75 3.76
CA TRP A 433 24.88 -3.15 2.81
C TRP A 433 24.58 -1.66 2.58
N LEU A 434 23.31 -1.30 2.35
CA LEU A 434 22.93 0.09 2.20
C LEU A 434 23.08 0.85 3.53
N GLY A 435 22.77 0.20 4.66
CA GLY A 435 22.79 0.83 5.97
C GLY A 435 24.14 0.89 6.67
N GLY A 436 25.11 0.07 6.26
CA GLY A 436 26.42 0.00 6.89
C GLY A 436 27.15 1.34 6.88
N GLY A 437 27.73 1.70 8.02
CA GLY A 437 28.41 2.99 8.25
C GLY A 437 27.47 4.11 8.72
N SER A 438 26.17 3.85 8.82
CA SER A 438 25.22 4.75 9.47
C SER A 438 25.29 4.66 11.00
N VAL A 439 24.57 5.55 11.68
CA VAL A 439 24.47 5.55 13.16
C VAL A 439 23.83 4.29 13.74
N TYR A 440 23.00 3.59 12.96
CA TYR A 440 22.31 2.37 13.39
C TYR A 440 23.08 1.08 13.04
N MET A 441 24.06 1.18 12.13
CA MET A 441 24.96 0.07 11.75
C MET A 441 26.44 0.52 11.68
N PRO A 442 26.99 1.08 12.78
CA PRO A 442 28.26 1.81 12.75
C PRO A 442 29.50 0.93 12.51
N SER A 443 29.40 -0.38 12.77
CA SER A 443 30.55 -1.30 12.61
C SER A 443 30.60 -1.98 11.24
N LEU A 444 29.55 -1.86 10.44
CA LEU A 444 29.54 -2.36 9.06
C LEU A 444 30.09 -1.33 8.09
N GLN A 445 30.68 -1.80 7.00
CA GLN A 445 30.94 -0.97 5.82
C GLN A 445 29.74 -1.04 4.89
N GLY A 446 29.35 0.09 4.31
CA GLY A 446 28.15 0.16 3.49
C GLY A 446 27.94 1.53 2.84
N ARG A 447 26.68 1.84 2.50
CA ARG A 447 26.29 3.09 1.83
C ARG A 447 25.76 4.16 2.79
N GLY A 448 25.81 3.95 4.10
CA GLY A 448 25.54 4.95 5.13
C GLY A 448 24.08 5.42 5.24
N VAL A 449 23.12 4.71 4.65
CA VAL A 449 21.69 5.07 4.76
C VAL A 449 21.18 4.72 6.16
N PRO A 450 20.60 5.65 6.93
CA PRO A 450 20.33 5.44 8.35
C PRO A 450 19.01 4.68 8.60
N PHE A 451 18.91 3.44 8.15
CA PHE A 451 17.71 2.62 8.39
C PHE A 451 17.52 2.30 9.87
N GLU A 452 16.30 2.53 10.38
CA GLU A 452 15.94 2.37 11.78
C GLU A 452 15.30 1.03 12.10
N LEU A 453 14.60 0.42 11.13
CA LEU A 453 13.99 -0.90 11.29
C LEU A 453 13.76 -1.58 9.94
N SER A 454 13.47 -2.88 9.99
CA SER A 454 13.08 -3.70 8.84
C SER A 454 11.78 -4.46 9.12
N LEU A 455 10.77 -4.27 8.27
CA LEU A 455 9.49 -4.98 8.32
C LEU A 455 9.30 -5.85 7.08
N ALA A 456 9.21 -7.15 7.31
CA ALA A 456 8.82 -8.15 6.33
C ALA A 456 7.32 -8.43 6.45
N VAL A 457 6.56 -8.22 5.38
CA VAL A 457 5.11 -8.50 5.36
C VAL A 457 4.86 -9.79 4.57
N HIS A 458 4.39 -10.82 5.29
CA HIS A 458 4.16 -12.17 4.78
C HIS A 458 2.69 -12.58 4.92
N SER A 459 2.33 -13.75 4.37
CA SER A 459 1.11 -14.46 4.78
C SER A 459 1.42 -15.94 5.01
N ASP A 460 0.84 -16.52 6.06
CA ASP A 460 1.18 -17.87 6.54
C ASP A 460 0.40 -18.96 5.80
N ALA A 461 0.83 -20.21 5.92
CA ALA A 461 0.29 -21.37 5.20
C ALA A 461 -0.59 -22.31 6.08
N GLY A 462 -1.13 -21.84 7.20
CA GLY A 462 -2.06 -22.61 8.03
C GLY A 462 -3.50 -22.64 7.49
N PHE A 463 -4.32 -23.60 7.96
CA PHE A 463 -5.75 -23.67 7.64
C PHE A 463 -6.59 -24.22 8.81
N ALA A 464 -7.88 -23.88 8.84
CA ALA A 464 -8.83 -24.44 9.79
C ALA A 464 -9.55 -25.68 9.22
N GLN A 465 -9.63 -26.76 9.98
CA GLN A 465 -10.24 -28.03 9.55
C GLN A 465 -11.75 -27.91 9.29
N ASP A 466 -12.42 -26.95 9.94
CA ASP A 466 -13.85 -26.70 9.77
C ASP A 466 -14.18 -25.85 8.52
N SER A 467 -13.17 -25.31 7.84
CA SER A 467 -13.31 -24.36 6.72
C SER A 467 -14.11 -23.09 7.06
N THR A 468 -14.30 -22.77 8.34
CA THR A 468 -15.09 -21.62 8.81
C THR A 468 -14.36 -20.73 9.79
N SER A 469 -13.42 -21.26 10.56
CA SER A 469 -12.69 -20.50 11.56
C SER A 469 -11.61 -19.61 10.94
N LEU A 470 -11.48 -18.39 11.47
CA LEU A 470 -10.37 -17.50 11.18
C LEU A 470 -9.11 -17.98 11.93
N LEU A 471 -7.94 -17.80 11.31
CA LEU A 471 -6.65 -18.03 11.96
C LEU A 471 -5.94 -16.73 12.36
N GLY A 472 -6.26 -15.61 11.71
CA GLY A 472 -5.80 -14.28 12.10
C GLY A 472 -4.30 -14.05 11.90
N SER A 473 -3.67 -13.17 12.67
CA SER A 473 -2.30 -12.72 12.40
C SER A 473 -1.26 -13.30 13.36
N LEU A 474 -0.01 -13.38 12.92
CA LEU A 474 1.17 -13.84 13.68
C LEU A 474 2.32 -12.84 13.48
N ALA A 475 3.20 -12.71 14.45
CA ALA A 475 4.46 -11.97 14.27
C ALA A 475 5.67 -12.77 14.76
N ILE A 476 6.82 -12.59 14.09
CA ILE A 476 8.06 -13.31 14.37
C ILE A 476 9.19 -12.31 14.56
N CYS A 477 10.02 -12.55 15.57
CA CYS A 477 11.27 -11.85 15.85
C CYS A 477 12.38 -12.87 16.17
N THR A 478 13.64 -12.41 16.26
CA THR A 478 14.76 -13.22 16.75
C THR A 478 15.54 -12.46 17.80
N THR A 479 15.43 -12.86 19.07
CA THR A 479 16.18 -12.24 20.17
C THR A 479 17.49 -12.96 20.49
N ASP A 480 17.53 -14.29 20.36
CA ASP A 480 18.71 -15.11 20.70
C ASP A 480 19.70 -15.25 19.53
N PHE A 481 20.42 -14.16 19.24
CA PHE A 481 21.54 -14.13 18.28
C PHE A 481 22.49 -12.99 18.62
N ASN A 482 23.78 -13.10 18.26
CA ASN A 482 24.81 -12.08 18.57
C ASN A 482 24.78 -11.59 20.03
N ASN A 483 24.67 -12.52 20.98
CA ASN A 483 24.55 -12.23 22.42
C ASN A 483 23.36 -11.30 22.77
N GLY A 484 22.26 -11.41 22.02
CA GLY A 484 21.05 -10.61 22.21
C GLY A 484 21.17 -9.16 21.74
N LYS A 485 22.11 -8.86 20.84
CA LYS A 485 22.39 -7.48 20.41
C LYS A 485 22.30 -7.27 18.90
N LEU A 486 21.97 -6.04 18.52
CA LEU A 486 22.04 -5.49 17.17
C LEU A 486 23.35 -4.73 16.98
N ASN A 487 23.66 -4.28 15.75
CA ASN A 487 24.96 -3.72 15.40
C ASN A 487 25.36 -2.49 16.22
N ALA A 488 24.39 -1.60 16.49
CA ALA A 488 24.59 -0.41 17.32
C ALA A 488 24.76 -0.73 18.82
N GLY A 489 24.75 -2.01 19.21
CA GLY A 489 24.92 -2.47 20.59
C GLY A 489 23.64 -2.52 21.41
N ILE A 490 22.50 -2.09 20.85
CA ILE A 490 21.19 -2.16 21.48
C ILE A 490 20.69 -3.61 21.58
N SER A 491 19.74 -3.86 22.48
CA SER A 491 19.15 -5.18 22.66
C SER A 491 18.25 -5.57 21.48
N ARG A 492 18.35 -6.83 21.03
CA ARG A 492 17.40 -7.44 20.07
C ARG A 492 15.98 -7.53 20.60
N MET A 493 15.77 -7.28 21.89
CA MET A 493 14.44 -7.11 22.45
C MET A 493 13.62 -6.04 21.72
N ALA A 494 14.27 -5.06 21.08
CA ALA A 494 13.64 -4.08 20.21
C ALA A 494 12.78 -4.74 19.12
N SER A 495 13.27 -5.83 18.51
CA SER A 495 12.52 -6.61 17.51
C SER A 495 11.28 -7.29 18.10
N CYS A 496 11.34 -7.79 19.34
CA CYS A 496 10.22 -8.46 19.99
C CYS A 496 9.13 -7.46 20.42
N ILE A 497 9.54 -6.27 20.88
CA ILE A 497 8.62 -5.17 21.23
C ILE A 497 7.92 -4.63 19.98
N LEU A 498 8.67 -4.44 18.88
CA LEU A 498 8.10 -4.08 17.58
C LEU A 498 7.14 -5.17 17.08
N ALA A 499 7.58 -6.43 17.18
CA ALA A 499 6.83 -7.68 17.27
C ALA A 499 5.40 -7.52 17.76
N ASP A 500 5.33 -7.33 19.07
CA ASP A 500 4.10 -7.24 19.82
C ASP A 500 3.27 -6.02 19.42
N SER A 501 3.90 -4.86 19.28
CA SER A 501 3.23 -3.60 18.94
C SER A 501 2.46 -3.68 17.62
N LEU A 502 3.06 -4.32 16.61
CA LEU A 502 2.43 -4.57 15.31
C LEU A 502 1.24 -5.52 15.46
N LEU A 503 1.46 -6.67 16.10
CA LEU A 503 0.42 -7.69 16.22
C LEU A 503 -0.77 -7.23 17.09
N THR A 504 -0.49 -6.56 18.21
CA THR A 504 -1.49 -5.99 19.11
C THR A 504 -2.30 -4.91 18.42
N GLY A 505 -1.63 -3.96 17.74
CA GLY A 505 -2.32 -2.92 16.97
C GLY A 505 -3.24 -3.51 15.89
N LEU A 506 -2.75 -4.52 15.18
CA LEU A 506 -3.47 -5.18 14.10
C LEU A 506 -4.73 -5.90 14.57
N CYS A 507 -4.59 -6.75 15.59
CA CYS A 507 -5.72 -7.47 16.18
C CYS A 507 -6.77 -6.49 16.73
N ARG A 508 -6.35 -5.41 17.40
CA ARG A 508 -7.25 -4.35 17.89
C ARG A 508 -8.03 -3.69 16.76
N ASP A 509 -7.32 -3.19 15.74
CA ASP A 509 -7.92 -2.35 14.71
C ASP A 509 -8.86 -3.13 13.78
N ILE A 510 -8.48 -4.36 13.41
CA ILE A 510 -9.34 -5.24 12.61
C ILE A 510 -10.55 -5.70 13.43
N SER A 511 -10.35 -6.05 14.71
CA SER A 511 -11.45 -6.47 15.58
C SER A 511 -12.48 -5.37 15.79
N HIS A 512 -12.03 -4.13 15.92
CA HIS A 512 -12.92 -2.98 16.02
C HIS A 512 -13.71 -2.75 14.72
N GLN A 513 -13.07 -2.93 13.56
CA GLN A 513 -13.67 -2.55 12.29
C GLN A 513 -14.60 -3.62 11.70
N TYR A 514 -14.30 -4.90 11.88
CA TYR A 514 -15.00 -5.97 11.16
C TYR A 514 -15.52 -7.10 12.05
N THR A 515 -14.62 -7.90 12.61
CA THR A 515 -14.94 -9.09 13.40
C THR A 515 -13.79 -9.40 14.33
N SER A 516 -14.06 -10.12 15.43
CA SER A 516 -13.01 -10.62 16.32
C SER A 516 -11.91 -11.31 15.51
N TRP A 517 -10.74 -10.66 15.48
CA TRP A 517 -9.61 -11.06 14.66
C TRP A 517 -8.60 -11.83 15.52
N PRO A 518 -8.38 -13.12 15.27
CA PRO A 518 -7.53 -13.92 16.14
C PRO A 518 -6.09 -13.43 16.20
N ARG A 519 -5.55 -13.36 17.42
CA ARG A 519 -4.12 -13.23 17.66
C ARG A 519 -3.51 -14.63 17.69
N ARG A 520 -2.82 -15.04 16.63
CA ARG A 520 -2.28 -16.41 16.49
C ARG A 520 -1.07 -16.64 17.37
N GLY A 521 -0.10 -15.72 17.34
CA GLY A 521 1.09 -15.80 18.19
C GLY A 521 2.16 -14.74 17.97
N LEU A 522 3.02 -14.59 18.99
CA LEU A 522 4.28 -13.85 18.91
C LEU A 522 5.41 -14.86 19.06
N TRP A 523 6.23 -15.04 18.03
CA TRP A 523 7.27 -16.06 18.00
C TRP A 523 8.66 -15.44 18.05
N ASP A 524 9.41 -15.78 19.10
CA ASP A 524 10.87 -15.62 19.10
C ASP A 524 11.50 -16.87 18.48
N LYS A 525 11.80 -16.81 17.19
CA LYS A 525 12.35 -17.92 16.40
C LYS A 525 13.40 -17.41 15.42
N ASN A 526 14.38 -18.26 15.17
CA ASN A 526 15.54 -17.92 14.36
C ASN A 526 15.27 -17.99 12.84
N TYR A 527 14.55 -17.00 12.31
CA TYR A 527 14.32 -16.81 10.88
C TYR A 527 15.37 -15.85 10.32
N SER A 528 15.88 -16.11 9.11
CA SER A 528 16.91 -15.24 8.50
C SER A 528 16.48 -13.79 8.39
N GLU A 529 15.23 -13.54 7.99
CA GLU A 529 14.68 -12.20 7.76
C GLU A 529 14.53 -11.36 9.05
N THR A 530 14.61 -11.99 10.22
CA THR A 530 14.62 -11.32 11.54
C THR A 530 15.95 -11.50 12.29
N ARG A 531 16.74 -12.51 11.93
CA ARG A 531 18.08 -12.78 12.47
C ARG A 531 19.13 -11.84 11.87
N LEU A 532 19.16 -11.74 10.54
CA LEU A 532 20.27 -11.13 9.79
C LEU A 532 20.24 -9.60 9.70
N PRO A 533 19.08 -8.90 9.70
CA PRO A 533 19.10 -7.46 9.76
C PRO A 533 19.81 -6.98 11.03
N GLU A 534 20.62 -5.95 10.88
CA GLU A 534 21.40 -5.36 11.98
C GLU A 534 20.65 -4.27 12.75
N VAL A 535 19.35 -4.12 12.47
CA VAL A 535 18.38 -3.20 13.07
C VAL A 535 17.17 -4.00 13.58
N PRO A 536 16.29 -3.43 14.43
CA PRO A 536 15.05 -4.09 14.83
C PRO A 536 14.27 -4.62 13.62
N ALA A 537 13.91 -5.89 13.65
CA ALA A 537 13.37 -6.60 12.49
C ALA A 537 12.25 -7.57 12.85
N VAL A 538 11.22 -7.59 12.00
CA VAL A 538 9.98 -8.34 12.21
C VAL A 538 9.52 -9.00 10.92
N ILE A 539 9.07 -10.25 11.01
CA ILE A 539 8.11 -10.83 10.06
C ILE A 539 6.71 -10.65 10.64
N LEU A 540 5.84 -9.98 9.89
CA LEU A 540 4.43 -9.87 10.18
C LEU A 540 3.66 -10.75 9.20
N GLU A 541 3.14 -11.86 9.71
CA GLU A 541 2.24 -12.73 8.97
C GLU A 541 0.83 -12.15 9.04
N THR A 542 0.41 -11.58 7.92
CA THR A 542 -0.85 -10.83 7.79
C THR A 542 -2.07 -11.68 8.17
N LEU A 543 -2.16 -12.87 7.59
CA LEU A 543 -3.23 -13.86 7.73
C LEU A 543 -2.73 -15.22 7.20
N SER A 544 -3.59 -16.24 7.19
CA SER A 544 -3.29 -17.52 6.53
C SER A 544 -3.82 -17.58 5.10
N HIS A 545 -2.95 -17.57 4.08
CA HIS A 545 -3.39 -17.58 2.68
C HIS A 545 -3.92 -18.94 2.20
N GLN A 546 -3.68 -20.02 2.96
CA GLN A 546 -4.31 -21.33 2.73
C GLN A 546 -5.68 -21.48 3.42
N ASN A 547 -6.09 -20.51 4.24
CA ASN A 547 -7.38 -20.53 4.94
C ASN A 547 -8.40 -19.66 4.21
N PHE A 548 -9.40 -20.27 3.56
CA PHE A 548 -10.41 -19.48 2.84
C PHE A 548 -11.13 -18.42 3.70
N PRO A 549 -11.54 -18.70 4.96
CA PRO A 549 -12.11 -17.67 5.84
C PRO A 549 -11.22 -16.43 6.00
N ASP A 550 -9.90 -16.60 6.11
CA ASP A 550 -8.97 -15.48 6.16
C ASP A 550 -8.91 -14.76 4.81
N MET A 551 -8.84 -15.52 3.70
CA MET A 551 -8.73 -14.96 2.35
C MET A 551 -9.95 -14.14 1.93
N ARG A 552 -11.14 -14.40 2.48
CA ARG A 552 -12.33 -13.53 2.31
C ARG A 552 -12.06 -12.09 2.76
N TYR A 553 -11.29 -11.92 3.84
CA TYR A 553 -10.83 -10.62 4.29
C TYR A 553 -9.61 -10.17 3.49
N GLY A 554 -8.64 -11.06 3.30
CA GLY A 554 -7.39 -10.78 2.60
C GLY A 554 -7.59 -10.14 1.24
N GLN A 555 -8.54 -10.65 0.45
CA GLN A 555 -8.78 -10.13 -0.89
C GLN A 555 -9.63 -8.86 -0.94
N ASP A 556 -10.29 -8.47 0.15
CA ASP A 556 -11.10 -7.26 0.20
C ASP A 556 -10.19 -6.02 0.38
N PRO A 557 -10.20 -5.03 -0.54
CA PRO A 557 -9.35 -3.84 -0.43
C PRO A 557 -9.59 -2.99 0.82
N ASN A 558 -10.80 -3.02 1.41
CA ASN A 558 -11.09 -2.30 2.64
C ASN A 558 -10.30 -2.88 3.81
N PHE A 559 -10.19 -4.22 3.87
CA PHE A 559 -9.32 -4.88 4.83
C PHE A 559 -7.86 -4.50 4.61
N LYS A 560 -7.39 -4.48 3.35
CA LYS A 560 -6.01 -4.09 3.03
C LYS A 560 -5.67 -2.67 3.51
N PHE A 561 -6.60 -1.72 3.34
CA PHE A 561 -6.45 -0.37 3.87
C PHE A 561 -6.39 -0.35 5.40
N THR A 562 -7.29 -1.07 6.08
CA THR A 562 -7.32 -1.14 7.55
C THR A 562 -6.06 -1.80 8.11
N PHE A 563 -5.59 -2.90 7.49
CA PHE A 563 -4.34 -3.56 7.81
C PHE A 563 -3.17 -2.58 7.70
N ALA A 564 -3.01 -1.93 6.55
CA ALA A 564 -1.90 -1.01 6.30
C ALA A 564 -1.94 0.19 7.26
N ARG A 565 -3.13 0.74 7.53
CA ARG A 565 -3.31 1.81 8.52
C ARG A 565 -2.91 1.36 9.92
N SER A 566 -3.26 0.14 10.32
CA SER A 566 -2.86 -0.40 11.62
C SER A 566 -1.34 -0.54 11.74
N VAL A 567 -0.69 -1.13 10.74
CA VAL A 567 0.77 -1.26 10.68
C VAL A 567 1.45 0.10 10.74
N TYR A 568 1.01 1.06 9.93
CA TYR A 568 1.51 2.45 9.96
C TYR A 568 1.43 3.06 11.36
N LYS A 569 0.27 2.95 12.04
CA LYS A 569 0.09 3.50 13.39
C LYS A 569 1.03 2.86 14.40
N SER A 570 1.20 1.54 14.34
CA SER A 570 2.13 0.82 15.21
C SER A 570 3.59 1.23 14.96
N LEU A 571 4.01 1.39 13.71
CA LEU A 571 5.36 1.88 13.36
C LEU A 571 5.58 3.32 13.86
N LEU A 572 4.63 4.22 13.64
CA LEU A 572 4.70 5.60 14.12
C LEU A 572 4.86 5.66 15.64
N ARG A 573 4.02 4.93 16.37
CA ARG A 573 4.07 4.88 17.84
C ARG A 573 5.37 4.28 18.35
N TYR A 574 5.82 3.21 17.72
CA TYR A 574 7.08 2.55 18.08
C TYR A 574 8.26 3.50 17.92
N GLU A 575 8.40 4.14 16.75
CA GLU A 575 9.49 5.10 16.50
C GLU A 575 9.40 6.33 17.43
N ALA A 576 8.20 6.85 17.64
CA ALA A 576 7.96 7.94 18.58
C ALA A 576 8.36 7.58 20.01
N ALA A 577 8.05 6.37 20.47
CA ALA A 577 8.45 5.87 21.77
C ALA A 577 9.97 5.71 21.87
N GLN A 578 10.61 5.09 20.88
CA GLN A 578 12.05 4.82 20.90
C GLN A 578 12.90 6.10 20.94
N HIS A 579 12.49 7.14 20.20
CA HIS A 579 13.20 8.43 20.16
C HIS A 579 12.63 9.48 21.11
N GLY A 580 11.54 9.16 21.80
CA GLY A 580 10.99 10.01 22.85
C GLY A 580 10.34 11.32 22.38
N TYR A 581 9.76 11.33 21.18
CA TYR A 581 9.05 12.48 20.64
C TYR A 581 7.52 12.26 20.62
N PRO A 582 6.71 13.32 20.72
CA PRO A 582 5.25 13.23 20.59
C PRO A 582 4.82 12.87 19.16
N TYR A 583 3.81 12.02 19.00
CA TYR A 583 3.29 11.63 17.69
C TYR A 583 1.88 12.14 17.42
N VAL A 584 1.52 12.21 16.15
CA VAL A 584 0.16 12.47 15.65
C VAL A 584 -0.10 11.52 14.47
N VAL A 585 -1.25 10.84 14.47
CA VAL A 585 -1.63 9.96 13.35
C VAL A 585 -2.15 10.80 12.19
N GLN A 586 -1.85 10.43 10.94
CA GLN A 586 -2.35 11.12 9.76
C GLN A 586 -3.89 11.02 9.65
N PRO A 587 -4.57 12.03 9.09
CA PRO A 587 -6.02 12.01 8.95
C PRO A 587 -6.54 10.92 8.00
N LEU A 588 -7.84 10.66 8.05
CA LEU A 588 -8.55 9.91 7.02
C LEU A 588 -8.90 10.82 5.82
N PRO A 589 -9.10 10.26 4.61
CA PRO A 589 -9.53 11.03 3.44
C PRO A 589 -10.77 11.87 3.73
N PRO A 590 -10.85 13.13 3.26
CA PRO A 590 -12.08 13.91 3.36
C PRO A 590 -13.26 13.19 2.69
N SER A 591 -14.48 13.48 3.13
CA SER A 591 -15.70 12.88 2.56
C SER A 591 -16.64 13.94 1.97
N GLY A 592 -17.66 13.52 1.22
CA GLY A 592 -18.67 14.42 0.67
C GLY A 592 -18.11 15.55 -0.21
N PHE A 593 -17.02 15.27 -0.95
CA PHE A 593 -16.40 16.23 -1.85
C PHE A 593 -17.40 16.65 -2.93
N ARG A 594 -17.45 17.94 -3.22
CA ARG A 594 -18.38 18.52 -4.19
C ARG A 594 -17.87 19.82 -4.77
N THR A 595 -18.30 20.07 -6.01
CA THR A 595 -17.99 21.30 -6.73
C THR A 595 -19.29 22.03 -7.10
N GLU A 596 -19.33 23.33 -6.88
CA GLU A 596 -20.47 24.19 -7.18
C GLU A 596 -19.99 25.40 -7.97
N LEU A 597 -20.52 25.59 -9.18
CA LEU A 597 -20.25 26.82 -9.93
C LEU A 597 -21.05 27.96 -9.31
N SER A 598 -20.34 28.99 -8.86
CA SER A 598 -20.89 30.27 -8.44
C SER A 598 -20.86 31.26 -9.63
N HIS A 599 -21.54 32.40 -9.51
CA HIS A 599 -21.73 33.40 -10.58
C HIS A 599 -20.48 33.57 -11.48
N GLY A 600 -20.66 33.39 -12.79
CA GLY A 600 -19.58 33.44 -13.77
C GLY A 600 -18.71 32.18 -13.78
N ASN A 601 -17.39 32.36 -13.74
CA ASN A 601 -16.39 31.30 -13.87
C ASN A 601 -15.82 30.81 -12.53
N ARG A 602 -16.42 31.17 -11.40
CA ARG A 602 -15.91 30.86 -10.06
C ARG A 602 -16.44 29.52 -9.58
N LEU A 603 -15.56 28.53 -9.43
CA LEU A 603 -15.90 27.21 -8.90
C LEU A 603 -15.58 27.13 -7.41
N THR A 604 -16.58 26.82 -6.59
CA THR A 604 -16.43 26.57 -5.16
C THR A 604 -16.31 25.08 -4.90
N LEU A 605 -15.21 24.69 -4.27
CA LEU A 605 -14.92 23.36 -3.77
C LEU A 605 -15.35 23.29 -2.30
N LYS A 606 -15.98 22.19 -1.90
CA LYS A 606 -16.35 21.92 -0.48
C LYS A 606 -16.22 20.44 -0.16
N TRP A 607 -15.86 20.12 1.08
CA TRP A 607 -15.75 18.76 1.58
C TRP A 607 -16.03 18.72 3.09
N ASP A 608 -16.22 17.52 3.63
CA ASP A 608 -16.38 17.29 5.07
C ASP A 608 -15.10 16.63 5.63
N ALA A 609 -14.72 17.02 6.85
CA ALA A 609 -13.69 16.31 7.60
C ALA A 609 -14.16 14.87 7.91
N THR A 610 -13.24 13.91 7.94
CA THR A 610 -13.54 12.53 8.31
C THR A 610 -12.93 12.21 9.66
N THR A 611 -13.77 11.84 10.62
CA THR A 611 -13.34 11.46 11.97
C THR A 611 -12.84 10.02 11.98
N ASP A 612 -11.66 9.80 12.54
CA ASP A 612 -11.19 8.45 12.90
C ASP A 612 -11.58 8.15 14.34
N LEU A 613 -12.57 7.25 14.53
CA LEU A 613 -13.07 6.90 15.86
C LEU A 613 -12.04 6.14 16.72
N GLN A 614 -11.05 5.51 16.09
CA GLN A 614 -10.00 4.76 16.78
C GLN A 614 -8.76 5.61 17.08
N GLU A 615 -8.64 6.80 16.44
CA GLU A 615 -7.45 7.64 16.51
C GLU A 615 -7.81 9.13 16.63
N PRO A 616 -8.13 9.62 17.83
CA PRO A 616 -8.53 11.02 18.02
C PRO A 616 -7.50 12.05 17.55
N THR A 617 -6.21 11.71 17.56
CA THR A 617 -5.12 12.58 17.07
C THR A 617 -5.15 12.77 15.54
N ALA A 618 -5.85 11.91 14.80
CA ALA A 618 -6.00 11.97 13.34
C ALA A 618 -6.91 13.10 12.84
N THR A 619 -7.27 14.05 13.71
CA THR A 619 -8.08 15.20 13.34
C THR A 619 -7.32 16.09 12.32
N PRO A 620 -7.94 16.48 11.20
CA PRO A 620 -7.32 17.39 10.24
C PRO A 620 -7.15 18.80 10.83
N SER A 621 -6.03 19.44 10.51
CA SER A 621 -5.81 20.86 10.81
C SER A 621 -5.80 21.74 9.56
N ALA A 622 -5.70 21.13 8.38
CA ALA A 622 -5.67 21.78 7.07
C ALA A 622 -5.99 20.77 5.96
N TYR A 623 -6.01 21.23 4.72
CA TYR A 623 -6.24 20.41 3.52
C TYR A 623 -5.29 20.81 2.39
N MET A 624 -4.98 19.85 1.51
CA MET A 624 -4.31 20.12 0.23
C MET A 624 -5.29 19.94 -0.91
N ILE A 625 -5.29 20.89 -1.84
CA ILE A 625 -6.08 20.85 -3.06
C ILE A 625 -5.13 20.59 -4.21
N TYR A 626 -5.36 19.50 -4.93
CA TYR A 626 -4.62 19.18 -6.15
C TYR A 626 -5.51 19.44 -7.36
N MET A 627 -4.96 20.13 -8.35
CA MET A 627 -5.68 20.53 -9.55
C MET A 627 -4.91 20.17 -10.82
N ALA A 628 -5.62 19.58 -11.78
CA ALA A 628 -5.13 19.34 -13.14
C ALA A 628 -6.06 20.05 -14.13
N THR A 629 -5.48 20.70 -15.15
CA THR A 629 -6.23 21.53 -16.12
C THR A 629 -5.97 21.08 -17.55
N GLY A 630 -7.02 20.93 -18.34
CA GLY A 630 -6.95 20.47 -19.73
C GLY A 630 -6.33 19.08 -19.80
N THR A 631 -5.22 18.96 -20.54
CA THR A 631 -4.44 17.73 -20.67
C THR A 631 -3.26 17.64 -19.70
N GLY A 632 -2.99 18.68 -18.89
CA GLY A 632 -1.88 18.69 -17.93
C GLY A 632 -2.16 17.84 -16.69
N GLY A 633 -1.09 17.48 -15.97
CA GLY A 633 -1.10 16.67 -14.75
C GLY A 633 -1.55 17.44 -13.52
N PHE A 634 -1.65 16.74 -12.38
CA PHE A 634 -1.93 17.38 -11.09
C PHE A 634 -0.73 18.21 -10.64
N ASP A 635 -0.98 19.42 -10.18
CA ASP A 635 0.02 20.27 -9.53
C ASP A 635 0.56 19.69 -8.22
N ASN A 636 1.52 20.38 -7.59
CA ASN A 636 2.11 19.96 -6.31
C ASN A 636 1.20 20.25 -5.10
N GLY A 637 -0.04 20.67 -5.32
CA GLY A 637 -1.02 20.98 -4.29
C GLY A 637 -0.99 22.43 -3.79
N THR A 638 -2.13 22.89 -3.30
CA THR A 638 -2.30 24.18 -2.61
C THR A 638 -2.88 23.95 -1.22
N ARG A 639 -2.22 24.46 -0.17
CA ARG A 639 -2.66 24.30 1.21
C ARG A 639 -3.76 25.30 1.57
N VAL A 640 -4.82 24.82 2.22
CA VAL A 640 -5.92 25.65 2.76
C VAL A 640 -6.29 25.20 4.17
N GLU A 641 -6.80 26.11 4.99
CA GLU A 641 -7.20 25.80 6.38
C GLU A 641 -8.66 25.36 6.46
N ASP A 642 -9.53 25.92 5.62
CA ASP A 642 -10.96 25.70 5.64
C ASP A 642 -11.38 24.51 4.77
N ASN A 643 -12.56 23.96 5.08
CA ASN A 643 -13.24 22.91 4.30
C ASN A 643 -13.85 23.39 2.97
N THR A 644 -13.38 24.54 2.47
CA THR A 644 -13.84 25.14 1.23
C THR A 644 -12.74 25.95 0.57
N HIS A 645 -12.78 26.00 -0.75
CA HIS A 645 -11.87 26.82 -1.54
C HIS A 645 -12.54 27.25 -2.84
N THR A 646 -12.16 28.41 -3.38
CA THR A 646 -12.70 28.89 -4.66
C THR A 646 -11.58 29.03 -5.67
N VAL A 647 -11.80 28.50 -6.87
CA VAL A 647 -10.89 28.62 -8.01
C VAL A 647 -11.59 29.33 -9.16
N GLU A 648 -10.85 30.11 -9.94
CA GLU A 648 -11.35 30.72 -11.18
C GLU A 648 -11.07 29.80 -12.36
N LEU A 649 -12.12 29.41 -13.07
CA LEU A 649 -12.02 28.51 -14.21
C LEU A 649 -11.75 29.30 -15.49
N GLN A 650 -10.90 28.73 -16.35
CA GLN A 650 -10.75 29.15 -17.72
C GLN A 650 -11.89 28.57 -18.57
N PRO A 651 -12.44 29.34 -19.51
CA PRO A 651 -13.47 28.86 -20.43
C PRO A 651 -13.05 27.59 -21.20
N ASN A 652 -13.99 26.67 -21.37
CA ASN A 652 -13.90 25.49 -22.24
C ASN A 652 -12.75 24.52 -21.89
N LYS A 653 -12.30 24.51 -20.63
CA LYS A 653 -11.28 23.58 -20.16
C LYS A 653 -11.86 22.61 -19.12
N LEU A 654 -11.41 21.36 -19.20
CA LEU A 654 -11.66 20.36 -18.18
C LEU A 654 -10.73 20.59 -16.99
N TYR A 655 -11.32 20.69 -15.81
CA TYR A 655 -10.61 20.68 -14.54
C TYR A 655 -10.84 19.35 -13.85
N ARG A 656 -9.78 18.77 -13.27
CA ARG A 656 -9.83 17.58 -12.42
C ARG A 656 -9.24 17.95 -11.06
N LEU A 657 -9.96 17.62 -10.00
CA LEU A 657 -9.71 18.13 -8.65
C LEU A 657 -9.77 16.99 -7.64
N LYS A 658 -8.87 16.99 -6.66
CA LYS A 658 -8.93 16.08 -5.50
C LYS A 658 -8.40 16.79 -4.26
N VAL A 659 -8.84 16.35 -3.09
CA VAL A 659 -8.46 16.95 -1.80
C VAL A 659 -7.87 15.89 -0.88
N THR A 660 -6.84 16.24 -0.11
CA THR A 660 -6.35 15.43 1.01
C THR A 660 -6.48 16.24 2.30
N ALA A 661 -6.58 15.54 3.42
CA ALA A 661 -6.52 16.12 4.75
C ALA A 661 -5.09 16.09 5.29
N VAL A 662 -4.68 17.14 5.99
CA VAL A 662 -3.34 17.28 6.57
C VAL A 662 -3.43 17.62 8.05
N ASN A 663 -2.54 17.02 8.83
CA ASN A 663 -2.22 17.46 10.17
C ASN A 663 -0.71 17.36 10.42
N ARG A 664 -0.29 17.52 11.68
CA ARG A 664 1.13 17.45 12.07
C ARG A 664 1.76 16.06 11.89
N GLY A 665 0.92 15.02 11.81
CA GLY A 665 1.30 13.63 11.59
C GLY A 665 1.56 13.25 10.14
N GLY A 666 0.92 13.94 9.19
CA GLY A 666 1.03 13.60 7.77
C GLY A 666 -0.16 14.03 6.94
N GLU A 667 -0.24 13.46 5.75
CA GLU A 667 -1.27 13.68 4.74
C GLU A 667 -2.07 12.41 4.47
N SER A 668 -3.40 12.53 4.37
CA SER A 668 -4.30 11.41 4.10
C SER A 668 -4.19 10.89 2.65
N PHE A 669 -4.82 9.75 2.37
CA PHE A 669 -5.21 9.42 0.99
C PHE A 669 -6.18 10.49 0.43
N PRO A 670 -6.24 10.68 -0.91
CA PRO A 670 -7.10 11.68 -1.51
C PRO A 670 -8.57 11.28 -1.50
N THR A 671 -9.45 12.26 -1.67
CA THR A 671 -10.81 12.04 -2.16
C THR A 671 -10.79 11.41 -3.56
N GLU A 672 -11.95 10.93 -4.00
CA GLU A 672 -12.26 10.77 -5.43
C GLU A 672 -11.92 12.04 -6.23
N VAL A 673 -11.62 11.87 -7.53
CA VAL A 673 -11.40 12.97 -8.44
C VAL A 673 -12.74 13.47 -8.96
N LEU A 674 -12.99 14.75 -8.74
CA LEU A 674 -14.14 15.48 -9.27
C LEU A 674 -13.73 16.37 -10.45
N SER A 675 -14.69 16.70 -11.29
CA SER A 675 -14.48 17.39 -12.56
C SER A 675 -15.39 18.60 -12.72
N ALA A 676 -14.88 19.61 -13.41
CA ALA A 676 -15.64 20.80 -13.76
C ALA A 676 -15.26 21.35 -15.13
N VAL A 677 -16.24 21.95 -15.82
CA VAL A 677 -16.08 22.67 -17.08
C VAL A 677 -16.96 23.92 -17.04
N PHE A 678 -16.36 25.06 -17.34
CA PHE A 678 -17.07 26.33 -17.49
C PHE A 678 -17.18 26.73 -18.96
N HIS A 679 -18.40 27.00 -19.43
CA HIS A 679 -18.71 27.55 -20.75
C HIS A 679 -19.37 28.92 -20.58
N PRO A 680 -18.83 30.01 -21.18
CA PRO A 680 -19.35 31.37 -21.00
C PRO A 680 -20.81 31.55 -21.41
N ASP A 681 -21.23 30.88 -22.50
CA ASP A 681 -22.57 30.99 -23.08
C ASP A 681 -23.53 29.89 -22.59
N ALA A 682 -23.20 29.22 -21.49
CA ALA A 682 -24.01 28.14 -20.95
C ALA A 682 -25.39 28.64 -20.49
N VAL A 683 -26.44 27.91 -20.86
CA VAL A 683 -27.83 28.19 -20.46
C VAL A 683 -28.26 27.42 -19.20
N GLY A 684 -27.38 26.58 -18.66
CA GLY A 684 -27.61 25.77 -17.47
C GLY A 684 -26.38 24.97 -17.08
N THR A 685 -26.51 24.13 -16.04
CA THR A 685 -25.42 23.30 -15.52
C THR A 685 -25.87 21.85 -15.40
N ILE A 686 -25.02 20.93 -15.84
CA ILE A 686 -25.15 19.47 -15.64
C ILE A 686 -24.34 19.09 -14.39
N LEU A 687 -24.95 18.29 -13.51
CA LEU A 687 -24.28 17.71 -12.35
C LEU A 687 -23.94 16.25 -12.64
N ILE A 688 -22.65 15.92 -12.62
CA ILE A 688 -22.17 14.54 -12.59
C ILE A 688 -22.09 14.09 -11.12
N VAL A 689 -22.74 13.00 -10.78
CA VAL A 689 -22.74 12.41 -9.44
C VAL A 689 -21.93 11.14 -9.50
N ASN A 690 -20.79 11.12 -8.81
CA ASN A 690 -20.05 9.87 -8.62
C ASN A 690 -20.76 9.01 -7.58
N GLY A 691 -21.40 7.94 -8.04
CA GLY A 691 -21.97 6.88 -7.22
C GLY A 691 -21.10 5.64 -7.14
N PHE A 692 -19.97 5.58 -7.87
CA PHE A 692 -19.12 4.40 -7.95
C PHE A 692 -17.98 4.44 -6.94
N HIS A 693 -18.18 3.74 -5.83
CA HIS A 693 -17.26 3.64 -4.70
C HIS A 693 -16.82 2.21 -4.42
N ARG A 694 -17.55 1.21 -4.97
CA ARG A 694 -17.34 -0.20 -4.66
C ARG A 694 -15.90 -0.64 -4.84
N LEU A 695 -15.40 -1.25 -3.77
CA LEU A 695 -14.20 -2.06 -3.67
C LEU A 695 -14.60 -3.38 -3.05
N SER A 696 -14.22 -4.49 -3.67
CA SER A 696 -14.68 -5.82 -3.26
C SER A 696 -13.62 -6.88 -3.52
N SER A 697 -13.70 -7.96 -2.73
CA SER A 697 -13.11 -9.24 -3.14
C SER A 697 -13.86 -9.82 -4.36
N PRO A 698 -13.34 -10.88 -5.01
CA PRO A 698 -14.10 -11.64 -6.00
C PRO A 698 -15.34 -12.28 -5.37
N ALA A 699 -16.34 -12.62 -6.19
CA ALA A 699 -17.55 -13.27 -5.71
C ALA A 699 -17.24 -14.52 -4.90
N ILE A 700 -18.01 -14.74 -3.83
CA ILE A 700 -17.79 -15.86 -2.92
C ILE A 700 -18.77 -16.98 -3.22
N LYS A 701 -18.24 -18.16 -3.51
CA LYS A 701 -18.99 -19.41 -3.48
C LYS A 701 -18.82 -20.04 -2.10
N ASN A 702 -19.92 -20.31 -1.40
CA ASN A 702 -19.91 -21.03 -0.13
C ASN A 702 -21.24 -21.76 0.10
N ASP A 703 -21.43 -22.88 -0.57
CA ASP A 703 -22.67 -23.67 -0.55
C ASP A 703 -22.37 -25.18 -0.49
N SER A 704 -23.37 -26.04 -0.62
CA SER A 704 -23.18 -27.51 -0.58
C SER A 704 -22.27 -28.06 -1.69
N THR A 705 -22.04 -27.30 -2.77
CA THR A 705 -21.24 -27.71 -3.94
C THR A 705 -19.79 -27.26 -3.88
N GLY A 706 -19.42 -26.40 -2.92
CA GLY A 706 -18.02 -26.04 -2.69
C GLY A 706 -17.82 -24.72 -1.96
N ILE A 707 -16.56 -24.35 -1.80
CA ILE A 707 -16.14 -23.07 -1.19
C ILE A 707 -14.98 -22.44 -1.98
N GLY A 708 -14.98 -21.13 -2.14
CA GLY A 708 -13.94 -20.44 -2.91
C GLY A 708 -14.36 -19.10 -3.51
N PHE A 709 -13.49 -18.57 -4.37
CA PHE A 709 -13.77 -17.39 -5.19
C PHE A 709 -14.25 -17.79 -6.58
N ASP A 710 -15.39 -17.23 -7.00
CA ASP A 710 -16.01 -17.43 -8.31
C ASP A 710 -15.74 -16.21 -9.19
N PHE A 711 -14.59 -16.24 -9.87
CA PHE A 711 -14.17 -15.18 -10.78
C PHE A 711 -15.02 -15.08 -12.06
N ASP A 712 -15.83 -16.10 -12.38
CA ASP A 712 -16.74 -16.04 -13.54
C ASP A 712 -18.01 -15.23 -13.21
N HIS A 713 -18.39 -15.16 -11.94
CA HIS A 713 -19.51 -14.34 -11.49
C HIS A 713 -19.14 -12.86 -11.31
N ASP A 714 -18.11 -12.58 -10.51
CA ASP A 714 -17.54 -11.25 -10.31
C ASP A 714 -16.08 -11.41 -9.90
N PHE A 715 -15.16 -10.78 -10.62
CA PHE A 715 -13.72 -10.85 -10.35
C PHE A 715 -13.27 -9.92 -9.22
N GLY A 716 -14.18 -9.09 -8.69
CA GLY A 716 -13.90 -8.12 -7.63
C GLY A 716 -13.35 -6.79 -8.14
N LEU A 717 -13.16 -5.83 -7.25
CA LEU A 717 -12.69 -4.48 -7.59
C LEU A 717 -11.65 -4.00 -6.60
N THR A 718 -10.42 -3.79 -7.08
CA THR A 718 -9.30 -3.27 -6.28
C THR A 718 -9.22 -1.75 -6.32
N TYR A 719 -8.47 -1.15 -5.38
CA TYR A 719 -8.12 0.27 -5.41
C TYR A 719 -7.03 0.49 -6.48
N GLY A 720 -7.43 0.99 -7.64
CA GLY A 720 -6.60 1.02 -8.84
C GLY A 720 -6.13 -0.36 -9.28
N ALA A 721 -5.01 -0.40 -10.01
CA ALA A 721 -4.43 -1.65 -10.50
C ALA A 721 -4.00 -2.60 -9.36
N THR A 722 -3.87 -3.90 -9.66
CA THR A 722 -3.39 -4.91 -8.71
C THR A 722 -2.45 -5.92 -9.38
N ALA A 723 -1.37 -6.25 -8.68
CA ALA A 723 -0.44 -7.34 -9.03
C ALA A 723 -0.82 -8.68 -8.38
N GLY A 724 -1.94 -8.74 -7.65
CA GLY A 724 -2.25 -9.85 -6.76
C GLY A 724 -2.86 -11.09 -7.42
N TRP A 725 -3.32 -10.99 -8.66
CA TRP A 725 -4.07 -12.07 -9.30
C TRP A 725 -3.15 -12.97 -10.12
N ASN A 726 -3.25 -14.28 -9.90
CA ASN A 726 -2.50 -15.27 -10.68
C ASN A 726 -3.39 -15.99 -11.70
N GLY A 727 -4.65 -16.28 -11.35
CA GLY A 727 -5.65 -16.88 -12.25
C GLY A 727 -6.89 -17.37 -11.49
N LYS A 728 -7.83 -18.00 -12.19
CA LYS A 728 -9.11 -18.44 -11.61
C LYS A 728 -8.96 -19.67 -10.72
N GLN A 729 -9.78 -19.74 -9.68
CA GLN A 729 -9.92 -20.96 -8.87
C GLN A 729 -10.61 -22.06 -9.69
N GLN A 730 -10.06 -23.28 -9.63
CA GLN A 730 -10.53 -24.46 -10.36
C GLN A 730 -11.07 -25.54 -9.42
N CYS A 731 -10.50 -25.69 -8.21
CA CYS A 731 -10.97 -26.65 -7.22
C CYS A 731 -11.70 -25.97 -6.05
N PHE A 732 -12.96 -26.35 -5.83
CA PHE A 732 -13.84 -25.81 -4.77
C PHE A 732 -14.17 -26.86 -3.69
N ASP A 733 -13.56 -28.05 -3.75
CA ASP A 733 -13.90 -29.15 -2.86
C ASP A 733 -13.33 -28.93 -1.44
N ARG A 734 -14.23 -28.91 -0.45
CA ARG A 734 -13.85 -28.80 0.97
C ARG A 734 -12.98 -29.97 1.45
N ALA A 735 -13.09 -31.15 0.84
CA ALA A 735 -12.24 -32.28 1.17
C ALA A 735 -10.76 -32.05 0.82
N GLY A 736 -10.48 -31.13 -0.11
CA GLY A 736 -9.14 -30.69 -0.49
C GLY A 736 -8.48 -29.73 0.50
N THR A 737 -9.12 -29.39 1.62
CA THR A 737 -8.61 -28.44 2.61
C THR A 737 -7.25 -28.87 3.16
N GLY A 738 -6.25 -27.99 3.03
CA GLY A 738 -4.89 -28.23 3.52
C GLY A 738 -4.02 -29.15 2.66
N GLN A 739 -4.51 -29.55 1.49
CA GLN A 739 -3.72 -30.31 0.51
C GLN A 739 -2.95 -29.34 -0.42
N GLU A 740 -2.04 -29.88 -1.24
CA GLU A 740 -1.34 -29.16 -2.29
C GLU A 740 -1.58 -29.83 -3.66
N GLY A 741 -1.58 -29.05 -4.75
CA GLY A 741 -1.79 -29.54 -6.12
C GLY A 741 -3.25 -29.43 -6.60
N GLU A 742 -3.56 -30.03 -7.75
CA GLU A 742 -4.84 -29.85 -8.47
C GLU A 742 -6.10 -30.18 -7.66
N GLY A 743 -6.01 -31.12 -6.70
CA GLY A 743 -7.10 -31.50 -5.81
C GLY A 743 -7.24 -30.64 -4.55
N ALA A 744 -6.31 -29.70 -4.31
CA ALA A 744 -6.34 -28.85 -3.13
C ALA A 744 -7.47 -27.82 -3.20
N LEU A 745 -8.12 -27.57 -2.06
CA LEU A 745 -9.11 -26.52 -1.97
C LEU A 745 -8.46 -25.17 -2.33
N GLY A 746 -9.06 -24.45 -3.28
CA GLY A 746 -8.54 -23.16 -3.73
C GLY A 746 -7.59 -23.26 -4.91
N TYR A 747 -7.14 -24.45 -5.30
CA TYR A 747 -6.24 -24.62 -6.45
C TYR A 747 -6.76 -23.87 -7.68
N GLY A 748 -5.87 -23.11 -8.33
CA GLY A 748 -6.21 -22.26 -9.48
C GLY A 748 -5.14 -22.18 -10.56
N GLY A 749 -5.51 -21.59 -11.69
CA GLY A 749 -4.66 -21.41 -12.88
C GLY A 749 -3.74 -20.19 -12.81
N ASP A 750 -2.81 -20.06 -13.75
CA ASP A 750 -1.79 -19.00 -13.81
C ASP A 750 -1.97 -18.04 -15.00
N GLU A 751 -3.14 -18.00 -15.62
CA GLU A 751 -3.43 -17.27 -16.85
C GLU A 751 -3.29 -15.74 -16.74
N TRP A 752 -3.22 -15.19 -15.52
CA TRP A 752 -3.02 -13.76 -15.24
C TRP A 752 -1.65 -13.45 -14.65
N ALA A 753 -0.78 -14.45 -14.50
CA ALA A 753 0.58 -14.25 -14.00
C ALA A 753 1.32 -13.21 -14.86
N GLY A 754 1.86 -12.18 -14.21
CA GLY A 754 2.56 -11.09 -14.91
C GLY A 754 1.67 -9.97 -15.43
N MET A 755 0.36 -9.98 -15.18
CA MET A 755 -0.56 -8.88 -15.51
C MET A 755 -0.82 -7.98 -14.28
N PHE A 756 -0.92 -6.67 -14.51
CA PHE A 756 -1.35 -5.69 -13.52
C PHE A 756 -2.79 -5.27 -13.82
N LEU A 757 -3.74 -6.02 -13.27
CA LEU A 757 -5.15 -5.93 -13.63
C LEU A 757 -5.78 -4.65 -13.05
N ALA A 758 -6.54 -3.94 -13.87
CA ALA A 758 -7.15 -2.66 -13.54
C ALA A 758 -8.32 -2.80 -12.55
N GLY A 759 -8.43 -1.84 -11.63
CA GLY A 759 -9.51 -1.73 -10.64
C GLY A 759 -10.18 -0.36 -10.66
N ASN A 760 -10.75 0.06 -9.54
CA ASN A 760 -11.41 1.36 -9.41
C ASN A 760 -10.37 2.47 -9.14
N ASP A 761 -10.15 3.37 -10.11
CA ASP A 761 -9.24 4.52 -10.00
C ASP A 761 -9.87 5.77 -9.36
N PHE A 762 -11.17 5.73 -9.05
CA PHE A 762 -11.93 6.85 -8.45
C PHE A 762 -11.82 8.17 -9.23
N ASN A 763 -11.75 8.09 -10.57
CA ASN A 763 -11.54 9.26 -11.43
C ASN A 763 -12.52 9.40 -12.61
N TYR A 764 -13.56 8.57 -12.66
CA TYR A 764 -14.45 8.45 -13.82
C TYR A 764 -15.37 9.66 -14.08
N THR A 765 -15.50 10.59 -13.12
CA THR A 765 -16.14 11.89 -13.40
C THR A 765 -15.44 12.64 -14.54
N ALA A 766 -14.12 12.43 -14.70
CA ALA A 766 -13.32 13.04 -15.75
C ALA A 766 -13.71 12.50 -17.13
N ASP A 767 -14.05 11.21 -17.24
CA ASP A 767 -14.46 10.60 -18.51
C ASP A 767 -15.82 11.11 -18.96
N HIS A 768 -16.77 11.20 -18.03
CA HIS A 768 -18.08 11.81 -18.30
C HIS A 768 -17.93 13.28 -18.69
N ALA A 769 -17.22 14.08 -17.89
CA ALA A 769 -17.02 15.50 -18.19
C ALA A 769 -16.28 15.73 -19.52
N ARG A 770 -15.31 14.89 -19.87
CA ARG A 770 -14.62 14.93 -21.17
C ARG A 770 -15.57 14.61 -22.32
N ALA A 771 -16.43 13.60 -22.17
CA ALA A 771 -17.45 13.27 -23.16
C ALA A 771 -18.47 14.42 -23.35
N MET A 772 -18.73 15.21 -22.31
CA MET A 772 -19.60 16.39 -22.34
C MET A 772 -18.92 17.67 -22.87
N LEU A 773 -17.58 17.71 -22.97
CA LEU A 773 -16.83 18.94 -23.25
C LEU A 773 -17.25 19.68 -24.53
N SER A 774 -17.76 18.95 -25.52
CA SER A 774 -18.25 19.51 -26.79
C SER A 774 -19.68 20.06 -26.72
N ALA A 775 -20.44 19.76 -25.66
CA ALA A 775 -21.79 20.25 -25.42
C ALA A 775 -21.77 21.64 -24.75
N THR A 776 -21.21 22.63 -25.45
CA THR A 776 -20.89 23.96 -24.90
C THR A 776 -22.09 24.79 -24.39
N ARG A 777 -23.31 24.31 -24.59
CA ARG A 777 -24.55 24.95 -24.07
C ARG A 777 -24.73 24.79 -22.57
N TYR A 778 -23.98 23.92 -21.91
CA TYR A 778 -24.15 23.66 -20.48
C TYR A 778 -22.80 23.58 -19.77
N ASN A 779 -22.71 24.21 -18.60
CA ASN A 779 -21.59 23.98 -17.69
C ASN A 779 -21.65 22.54 -17.15
N VAL A 780 -20.52 22.04 -16.68
CA VAL A 780 -20.43 20.73 -16.03
C VAL A 780 -19.75 20.90 -14.68
N VAL A 781 -20.33 20.32 -13.63
CA VAL A 781 -19.70 20.18 -12.32
C VAL A 781 -19.96 18.78 -11.79
N SER A 782 -19.18 18.33 -10.81
CA SER A 782 -19.42 17.03 -10.20
C SER A 782 -19.40 17.04 -8.67
N CYS A 783 -20.00 15.99 -8.09
CA CYS A 783 -19.97 15.73 -6.66
C CYS A 783 -19.97 14.23 -6.35
N SER A 784 -19.53 13.89 -5.14
CA SER A 784 -19.76 12.60 -4.50
C SER A 784 -21.25 12.35 -4.31
N SER A 785 -21.73 11.09 -4.41
CA SER A 785 -23.10 10.74 -4.06
C SER A 785 -23.43 11.07 -2.60
N GLN A 786 -22.44 10.95 -1.71
CA GLN A 786 -22.58 11.28 -0.28
C GLN A 786 -22.98 12.75 -0.07
N ALA A 787 -22.51 13.66 -0.94
CA ALA A 787 -22.88 15.08 -0.84
C ALA A 787 -24.37 15.31 -1.09
N ILE A 788 -24.99 14.52 -1.96
CA ILE A 788 -26.42 14.58 -2.26
C ILE A 788 -27.22 13.94 -1.13
N GLU A 789 -26.82 12.74 -0.70
CA GLU A 789 -27.53 12.01 0.35
C GLU A 789 -27.55 12.76 1.68
N ARG A 790 -26.48 13.52 1.97
CA ARG A 790 -26.38 14.42 3.14
C ARG A 790 -27.00 15.81 2.92
N HIS A 791 -27.78 16.00 1.85
CA HIS A 791 -28.45 17.27 1.52
C HIS A 791 -27.51 18.48 1.38
N ARG A 792 -26.26 18.28 0.97
CA ARG A 792 -25.29 19.37 0.72
C ARG A 792 -25.39 19.94 -0.69
N ILE A 793 -26.09 19.24 -1.59
CA ILE A 793 -26.38 19.65 -2.96
C ILE A 793 -27.90 19.61 -3.17
N ASP A 794 -28.45 20.67 -3.75
CA ASP A 794 -29.84 20.73 -4.20
C ASP A 794 -29.92 20.41 -5.70
N LEU A 795 -30.46 19.23 -6.01
CA LEU A 795 -30.59 18.74 -7.39
C LEU A 795 -31.45 19.66 -8.27
N SER A 796 -32.38 20.43 -7.69
CA SER A 796 -33.28 21.30 -8.47
C SER A 796 -32.57 22.47 -9.17
N ARG A 797 -31.31 22.74 -8.81
CA ARG A 797 -30.47 23.78 -9.42
C ARG A 797 -29.85 23.36 -10.75
N TYR A 798 -29.92 22.08 -11.10
CA TYR A 798 -29.23 21.52 -12.26
C TYR A 798 -30.21 21.17 -13.36
N ALA A 799 -29.80 21.43 -14.60
CA ALA A 799 -30.61 21.12 -15.78
C ALA A 799 -30.72 19.62 -16.01
N MET A 800 -29.65 18.88 -15.67
CA MET A 800 -29.53 17.44 -15.78
C MET A 800 -28.65 16.90 -14.67
N VAL A 801 -29.00 15.71 -14.17
CA VAL A 801 -28.19 14.89 -13.26
C VAL A 801 -27.72 13.67 -14.04
N ASP A 802 -26.41 13.46 -14.06
CA ASP A 802 -25.74 12.27 -14.59
C ASP A 802 -25.21 11.45 -13.41
N LEU A 803 -25.91 10.37 -13.06
CA LEU A 803 -25.53 9.47 -11.99
C LEU A 803 -24.72 8.31 -12.55
N LEU A 804 -23.39 8.39 -12.37
CA LEU A 804 -22.47 7.32 -12.74
C LEU A 804 -22.37 6.32 -11.59
N LEU A 805 -22.64 5.05 -11.87
CA LEU A 805 -22.66 3.99 -10.88
C LEU A 805 -21.58 2.94 -11.12
N GLY A 806 -20.87 2.95 -12.25
CA GLY A 806 -19.82 1.96 -12.52
C GLY A 806 -20.30 0.54 -12.23
N ASN A 807 -19.54 -0.16 -11.39
CA ASN A 807 -19.89 -1.49 -10.86
C ASN A 807 -20.44 -1.46 -9.41
N GLU A 808 -20.94 -0.32 -8.94
CA GLU A 808 -21.61 -0.18 -7.63
C GLU A 808 -22.70 -1.24 -7.47
N CYS A 809 -22.69 -1.98 -6.36
CA CYS A 809 -23.61 -3.10 -6.11
C CYS A 809 -23.50 -3.56 -4.65
N ASP A 810 -24.64 -3.88 -4.02
CA ASP A 810 -24.66 -4.57 -2.72
C ASP A 810 -24.51 -6.07 -2.97
N ASP A 811 -23.26 -6.51 -3.03
CA ASP A 811 -22.92 -7.89 -3.38
C ASP A 811 -23.09 -8.88 -2.21
N GLY A 812 -23.50 -8.40 -1.04
CA GLY A 812 -23.75 -9.19 0.16
C GLY A 812 -22.52 -9.83 0.80
N HIS A 813 -21.31 -9.56 0.33
CA HIS A 813 -20.09 -10.20 0.83
C HIS A 813 -18.90 -9.27 1.04
N SER A 814 -18.88 -8.09 0.40
CA SER A 814 -17.92 -7.02 0.68
C SER A 814 -17.98 -6.60 2.14
N LEU A 815 -16.82 -6.23 2.70
CA LEU A 815 -16.74 -5.81 4.10
C LEU A 815 -17.36 -4.43 4.36
N VAL A 816 -17.62 -3.67 3.30
CA VAL A 816 -18.35 -2.40 3.32
C VAL A 816 -19.52 -2.54 2.35
N PRO A 817 -20.75 -2.13 2.74
CA PRO A 817 -21.89 -2.18 1.84
C PRO A 817 -21.84 -1.04 0.83
N TYR A 818 -22.11 -1.38 -0.42
CA TYR A 818 -22.15 -0.47 -1.57
C TYR A 818 -23.54 -0.60 -2.17
N LYS A 819 -24.26 0.48 -2.46
CA LYS A 819 -25.65 0.38 -2.94
C LYS A 819 -25.88 1.31 -4.10
N THR A 820 -26.34 0.77 -5.22
CA THR A 820 -26.66 1.56 -6.43
C THR A 820 -27.64 2.69 -6.13
N PHE A 821 -28.73 2.39 -5.41
CA PHE A 821 -29.71 3.37 -4.98
C PHE A 821 -30.12 3.11 -3.53
N SER A 822 -29.44 3.79 -2.60
CA SER A 822 -29.90 3.83 -1.21
C SER A 822 -31.34 4.38 -1.12
N PRO A 823 -32.12 4.04 -0.08
CA PRO A 823 -33.47 4.61 0.10
C PRO A 823 -33.49 6.15 0.03
N GLN A 824 -32.43 6.80 0.52
CA GLN A 824 -32.26 8.24 0.47
C GLN A 824 -32.05 8.73 -0.96
N MET A 825 -31.16 8.09 -1.73
CA MET A 825 -30.95 8.40 -3.15
C MET A 825 -32.24 8.20 -3.95
N GLN A 826 -32.98 7.11 -3.71
CA GLN A 826 -34.28 6.86 -4.36
C GLN A 826 -35.27 8.02 -4.12
N HIS A 827 -35.37 8.49 -2.88
CA HIS A 827 -36.24 9.61 -2.51
C HIS A 827 -35.82 10.93 -3.20
N LEU A 828 -34.52 11.23 -3.21
CA LEU A 828 -33.98 12.46 -3.81
C LEU A 828 -34.17 12.48 -5.33
N LEU A 829 -33.91 11.37 -6.01
CA LEU A 829 -34.15 11.24 -7.45
C LEU A 829 -35.64 11.32 -7.80
N ALA A 830 -36.51 10.67 -7.02
CA ALA A 830 -37.96 10.78 -7.20
C ALA A 830 -38.45 12.24 -7.05
N THR A 831 -37.92 12.96 -6.06
CA THR A 831 -38.24 14.37 -5.84
C THR A 831 -37.73 15.26 -6.98
N TYR A 832 -36.54 14.97 -7.51
CA TYR A 832 -35.99 15.71 -8.63
C TYR A 832 -36.81 15.51 -9.92
N VAL A 833 -37.19 14.27 -10.27
CA VAL A 833 -37.97 14.02 -11.49
C VAL A 833 -39.42 14.51 -11.39
N THR A 834 -40.04 14.49 -10.20
CA THR A 834 -41.40 15.03 -10.01
C THR A 834 -41.47 16.55 -10.20
N LYS A 835 -40.35 17.26 -10.06
CA LYS A 835 -40.21 18.68 -10.39
C LYS A 835 -39.76 18.93 -11.83
N GLY A 836 -39.78 17.90 -12.68
CA GLY A 836 -39.39 18.00 -14.08
C GLY A 836 -37.88 17.95 -14.32
N GLY A 837 -37.11 17.33 -13.43
CA GLY A 837 -35.68 17.07 -13.63
C GLY A 837 -35.37 16.21 -14.85
N ARG A 838 -34.09 16.12 -15.21
CA ARG A 838 -33.58 15.27 -16.31
C ARG A 838 -32.48 14.37 -15.80
N LEU A 839 -32.57 13.08 -16.06
CA LEU A 839 -31.74 12.08 -15.40
C LEU A 839 -31.06 11.14 -16.42
N LEU A 840 -29.74 11.03 -16.33
CA LEU A 840 -28.95 9.94 -16.90
C LEU A 840 -28.49 9.04 -15.75
N VAL A 841 -28.60 7.73 -15.94
CA VAL A 841 -28.06 6.70 -15.04
C VAL A 841 -27.27 5.71 -15.88
N SER A 842 -26.04 5.39 -15.48
CA SER A 842 -25.23 4.33 -16.11
C SER A 842 -24.50 3.47 -15.09
N GLY A 843 -24.64 2.15 -15.18
CA GLY A 843 -23.92 1.19 -14.34
C GLY A 843 -24.29 -0.26 -14.63
N SER A 844 -23.47 -1.18 -14.15
CA SER A 844 -23.57 -2.63 -14.43
C SER A 844 -24.69 -3.35 -13.67
N TYR A 845 -25.10 -2.81 -12.51
CA TYR A 845 -26.01 -3.48 -11.56
C TYR A 845 -27.27 -2.68 -11.22
N VAL A 846 -27.66 -1.73 -12.08
CA VAL A 846 -28.82 -0.83 -11.88
C VAL A 846 -30.13 -1.56 -11.56
N GLY A 847 -30.35 -2.72 -12.17
CA GLY A 847 -31.48 -3.61 -11.94
C GLY A 847 -31.16 -4.78 -11.02
N THR A 848 -29.98 -5.39 -11.15
CA THR A 848 -29.57 -6.57 -10.36
C THR A 848 -29.54 -6.27 -8.85
N ASP A 849 -29.12 -5.07 -8.44
CA ASP A 849 -29.05 -4.69 -7.03
C ASP A 849 -30.43 -4.32 -6.43
N MET A 850 -31.48 -4.20 -7.24
CA MET A 850 -32.75 -3.56 -6.84
C MET A 850 -33.91 -4.55 -6.66
N GLN A 851 -33.78 -5.53 -5.76
CA GLN A 851 -34.64 -6.72 -5.72
C GLN A 851 -35.97 -6.58 -4.95
N SER A 852 -36.07 -5.74 -3.93
CA SER A 852 -37.28 -5.62 -3.11
C SER A 852 -38.44 -4.98 -3.87
N ALA A 853 -39.68 -5.19 -3.40
CA ALA A 853 -40.86 -4.61 -4.04
C ALA A 853 -40.82 -3.06 -4.10
N ALA A 854 -40.22 -2.42 -3.09
CA ALA A 854 -40.04 -0.96 -3.06
C ALA A 854 -39.00 -0.50 -4.09
N GLU A 855 -37.87 -1.21 -4.20
CA GLU A 855 -36.81 -0.93 -5.18
C GLU A 855 -37.31 -1.14 -6.62
N GLN A 856 -38.01 -2.25 -6.89
CA GLN A 856 -38.64 -2.51 -8.19
C GLN A 856 -39.70 -1.45 -8.54
N ALA A 857 -40.46 -0.98 -7.55
CA ALA A 857 -41.39 0.13 -7.75
C ALA A 857 -40.66 1.45 -8.06
N PHE A 858 -39.51 1.72 -7.42
CA PHE A 858 -38.66 2.86 -7.75
C PHE A 858 -38.15 2.79 -9.20
N LEU A 859 -37.58 1.65 -9.60
CA LEU A 859 -37.11 1.42 -10.98
C LEU A 859 -38.22 1.71 -12.00
N ALA A 860 -39.41 1.15 -11.78
CA ALA A 860 -40.54 1.30 -12.69
C ALA A 860 -41.09 2.75 -12.73
N LYS A 861 -41.16 3.43 -11.57
CA LYS A 861 -41.78 4.76 -11.47
C LYS A 861 -40.85 5.90 -11.88
N VAL A 862 -39.57 5.81 -11.52
CA VAL A 862 -38.56 6.88 -11.66
C VAL A 862 -37.65 6.64 -12.86
N LEU A 863 -37.12 5.42 -13.02
CA LEU A 863 -36.19 5.11 -14.11
C LEU A 863 -36.89 4.56 -15.36
N LYS A 864 -38.19 4.25 -15.25
CA LYS A 864 -39.04 3.65 -16.29
C LYS A 864 -38.48 2.34 -16.85
N VAL A 865 -37.86 1.55 -15.99
CA VAL A 865 -37.32 0.22 -16.33
C VAL A 865 -37.86 -0.86 -15.40
N ARG A 866 -37.81 -2.10 -15.88
CA ARG A 866 -37.89 -3.33 -15.10
C ARG A 866 -36.63 -4.15 -15.35
N TYR A 867 -36.10 -4.78 -14.31
CA TYR A 867 -34.98 -5.70 -14.45
C TYR A 867 -35.35 -6.90 -15.34
N GLY A 868 -34.54 -7.17 -16.36
CA GLY A 868 -34.75 -8.19 -17.40
C GLY A 868 -33.72 -9.32 -17.39
N GLY A 869 -32.93 -9.45 -16.33
CA GLY A 869 -31.81 -10.38 -16.23
C GLY A 869 -30.47 -9.74 -16.59
N VAL A 870 -29.40 -10.55 -16.59
CA VAL A 870 -28.05 -10.13 -16.97
C VAL A 870 -27.75 -10.53 -18.42
N ASN A 871 -27.06 -9.67 -19.16
CA ASN A 871 -26.41 -10.03 -20.41
C ASN A 871 -25.09 -10.73 -20.05
N GLN A 872 -25.05 -12.06 -20.23
CA GLN A 872 -23.89 -12.86 -19.85
C GLN A 872 -22.64 -12.40 -20.61
N ALA A 873 -21.47 -12.64 -20.03
CA ALA A 873 -20.20 -12.16 -20.54
C ALA A 873 -19.65 -13.05 -21.68
N ASP A 874 -20.52 -13.67 -22.49
CA ASP A 874 -20.16 -14.58 -23.57
C ASP A 874 -19.52 -13.82 -24.74
N SER A 875 -18.28 -13.36 -24.53
CA SER A 875 -17.31 -12.83 -25.49
C SER A 875 -17.69 -11.60 -26.33
N ILE A 876 -18.95 -11.16 -26.35
CA ILE A 876 -19.39 -10.06 -27.21
C ILE A 876 -19.55 -8.77 -26.39
N GLU A 877 -18.55 -7.91 -26.49
CA GLU A 877 -18.46 -6.60 -25.83
C GLU A 877 -19.35 -5.51 -26.47
N ARG A 878 -20.05 -5.85 -27.56
CA ARG A 878 -20.68 -4.87 -28.46
C ARG A 878 -22.04 -4.40 -27.96
N VAL A 879 -22.24 -3.09 -27.98
CA VAL A 879 -23.54 -2.44 -27.81
C VAL A 879 -23.87 -1.67 -29.09
N THR A 880 -25.13 -1.73 -29.53
CA THR A 880 -25.59 -1.04 -30.75
C THR A 880 -26.88 -0.27 -30.47
N GLY A 881 -26.97 0.97 -30.98
CA GLY A 881 -28.15 1.81 -30.85
C GLY A 881 -27.81 3.28 -31.05
N MET A 882 -28.84 4.13 -31.09
CA MET A 882 -28.68 5.59 -31.30
C MET A 882 -27.80 5.96 -32.52
N GLY A 883 -27.80 5.14 -33.57
CA GLY A 883 -26.99 5.37 -34.78
C GLY A 883 -25.50 5.06 -34.64
N THR A 884 -25.09 4.37 -33.57
CA THR A 884 -23.69 3.99 -33.31
C THR A 884 -23.56 2.53 -32.89
N SER A 885 -22.32 2.02 -32.92
CA SER A 885 -21.94 0.73 -32.39
C SER A 885 -20.55 0.84 -31.75
N PHE A 886 -20.39 0.30 -30.55
CA PHE A 886 -19.16 0.40 -29.78
C PHE A 886 -18.99 -0.80 -28.86
N ASP A 887 -17.76 -1.01 -28.39
CA ASP A 887 -17.41 -2.09 -27.49
C ASP A 887 -17.14 -1.52 -26.08
N ILE A 888 -17.49 -2.28 -25.05
CA ILE A 888 -17.23 -1.95 -23.64
C ILE A 888 -16.24 -2.94 -23.01
N TYR A 889 -15.45 -2.51 -22.02
CA TYR A 889 -14.59 -3.42 -21.26
C TYR A 889 -15.44 -4.41 -20.46
N ARG A 890 -15.46 -5.70 -20.85
CA ARG A 890 -16.21 -6.76 -20.15
C ARG A 890 -15.36 -7.83 -19.50
N GLN A 891 -14.09 -7.92 -19.90
CA GLN A 891 -13.12 -8.89 -19.39
C GLN A 891 -12.03 -8.17 -18.62
N ILE A 892 -11.54 -8.80 -17.54
CA ILE A 892 -10.43 -8.25 -16.75
C ILE A 892 -9.20 -8.04 -17.64
N ASN A 893 -8.52 -6.91 -17.48
CA ASN A 893 -7.43 -6.45 -18.33
C ASN A 893 -6.57 -5.41 -17.58
N GLU A 894 -5.49 -4.93 -18.20
CA GLU A 894 -4.57 -3.95 -17.59
C GLU A 894 -4.91 -2.47 -17.89
N GLU A 895 -5.91 -2.20 -18.72
CA GLU A 895 -6.22 -0.85 -19.24
C GLU A 895 -7.36 -0.17 -18.47
N HIS A 896 -8.41 -0.91 -18.10
CA HIS A 896 -9.60 -0.36 -17.45
C HIS A 896 -10.35 -1.45 -16.66
N TYR A 897 -11.03 -1.09 -15.57
CA TYR A 897 -11.89 -2.06 -14.87
C TYR A 897 -12.96 -2.61 -15.82
N ALA A 898 -13.37 -3.86 -15.58
CA ALA A 898 -14.32 -4.53 -16.44
C ALA A 898 -15.76 -4.52 -15.89
N ALA A 899 -16.73 -4.30 -16.76
CA ALA A 899 -18.13 -4.59 -16.49
C ALA A 899 -18.40 -6.08 -16.74
N ALA A 900 -17.99 -6.95 -15.80
CA ALA A 900 -18.23 -8.40 -15.88
C ALA A 900 -19.72 -8.69 -16.07
N SER A 901 -20.55 -8.01 -15.29
CA SER A 901 -22.00 -8.01 -15.48
C SER A 901 -22.44 -6.80 -16.31
N ALA A 902 -23.54 -6.96 -17.04
CA ALA A 902 -24.24 -5.86 -17.68
C ALA A 902 -25.75 -6.16 -17.63
N ASP A 903 -26.53 -5.27 -17.04
CA ASP A 903 -27.95 -5.48 -16.84
C ASP A 903 -28.74 -5.33 -18.14
N VAL A 904 -29.73 -6.21 -18.30
CA VAL A 904 -30.80 -6.04 -19.30
C VAL A 904 -31.93 -5.24 -18.65
N LEU A 905 -32.25 -4.09 -19.23
CA LEU A 905 -33.27 -3.19 -18.72
C LEU A 905 -34.45 -3.15 -19.68
N GLN A 906 -35.60 -3.64 -19.25
CA GLN A 906 -36.82 -3.65 -20.06
C GLN A 906 -37.60 -2.35 -19.85
N PRO A 907 -38.05 -1.67 -20.91
CA PRO A 907 -38.85 -0.47 -20.77
C PRO A 907 -40.22 -0.77 -20.14
N VAL A 908 -40.72 0.15 -19.33
CA VAL A 908 -42.12 0.14 -18.85
C VAL A 908 -42.84 1.44 -19.22
N SER A 909 -44.17 1.40 -19.22
CA SER A 909 -45.01 2.54 -19.64
C SER A 909 -44.68 2.98 -21.09
N THR A 910 -44.52 4.28 -21.35
CA THR A 910 -44.19 4.83 -22.67
C THR A 910 -42.69 4.94 -22.94
N ALA A 911 -41.84 4.37 -22.07
CA ALA A 911 -40.40 4.28 -22.34
C ALA A 911 -40.11 3.27 -23.45
N PHE A 912 -38.93 3.37 -24.06
CA PHE A 912 -38.52 2.50 -25.17
C PHE A 912 -37.02 2.17 -25.10
N SER A 913 -36.65 1.03 -25.65
CA SER A 913 -35.24 0.61 -25.76
C SER A 913 -34.54 1.45 -26.83
N VAL A 914 -33.37 2.00 -26.50
CA VAL A 914 -32.56 2.84 -27.40
C VAL A 914 -31.23 2.21 -27.81
N MET A 915 -30.77 1.23 -27.03
CA MET A 915 -29.59 0.43 -27.31
C MET A 915 -29.86 -1.03 -26.96
N GLN A 916 -29.21 -1.93 -27.68
CA GLN A 916 -29.33 -3.36 -27.53
C GLN A 916 -27.96 -4.03 -27.45
N TYR A 917 -27.92 -5.11 -26.69
CA TYR A 917 -26.85 -6.09 -26.74
C TYR A 917 -26.98 -6.94 -28.01
N PRO A 918 -25.97 -7.76 -28.36
CA PRO A 918 -25.95 -8.57 -29.58
C PRO A 918 -27.07 -9.61 -29.63
N ASP A 919 -27.53 -10.08 -28.46
CA ASP A 919 -28.66 -11.00 -28.29
C ASP A 919 -30.04 -10.30 -28.44
N ARG A 920 -30.03 -9.01 -28.84
CA ARG A 920 -31.19 -8.13 -29.03
C ARG A 920 -31.92 -7.74 -27.74
N ARG A 921 -31.42 -8.13 -26.57
CA ARG A 921 -31.95 -7.64 -25.29
C ARG A 921 -31.55 -6.18 -25.08
N SER A 922 -32.41 -5.46 -24.37
CA SER A 922 -32.28 -4.02 -24.18
C SER A 922 -31.12 -3.68 -23.24
N ALA A 923 -30.15 -2.92 -23.74
CA ALA A 923 -28.99 -2.43 -23.02
C ALA A 923 -29.21 -1.03 -22.42
N ALA A 924 -30.13 -0.25 -22.99
CA ALA A 924 -30.53 1.03 -22.44
C ALA A 924 -31.97 1.39 -22.80
N VAL A 925 -32.62 2.11 -21.89
CA VAL A 925 -34.01 2.55 -21.99
C VAL A 925 -34.07 4.07 -21.87
N ALA A 926 -34.88 4.69 -22.73
CA ALA A 926 -35.15 6.11 -22.69
C ALA A 926 -36.65 6.39 -22.46
N TYR A 927 -36.94 7.43 -21.71
CA TYR A 927 -38.28 7.94 -21.44
C TYR A 927 -38.35 9.43 -21.78
N ARG A 928 -39.35 9.80 -22.59
CA ARG A 928 -39.64 11.19 -22.97
C ARG A 928 -41.08 11.54 -22.59
N GLY A 929 -41.29 11.85 -21.31
CA GLY A 929 -42.59 12.29 -20.80
C GLY A 929 -42.80 13.80 -20.93
N ALA A 930 -44.05 14.22 -20.73
CA ALA A 930 -44.39 15.63 -20.52
C ALA A 930 -44.00 16.12 -19.11
N ASP A 931 -43.88 15.18 -18.16
CA ASP A 931 -43.47 15.41 -16.78
C ASP A 931 -41.94 15.53 -16.67
N TYR A 932 -41.20 14.51 -17.11
CA TYR A 932 -39.75 14.50 -17.10
C TYR A 932 -39.15 13.62 -18.20
N ARG A 933 -37.81 13.59 -18.29
CA ARG A 933 -37.10 12.68 -19.19
C ARG A 933 -35.99 11.96 -18.44
N CYS A 934 -35.78 10.69 -18.78
CA CYS A 934 -34.66 9.92 -18.24
C CYS A 934 -34.10 8.96 -19.29
N MET A 935 -32.83 8.62 -19.12
CA MET A 935 -32.18 7.54 -19.85
C MET A 935 -31.35 6.70 -18.88
N THR A 936 -31.54 5.38 -18.95
CA THR A 936 -30.92 4.42 -18.03
C THR A 936 -30.16 3.38 -18.85
N LEU A 937 -28.86 3.26 -18.61
CA LEU A 937 -27.95 2.31 -19.26
C LEU A 937 -27.66 1.17 -18.28
N GLY A 938 -27.75 -0.08 -18.76
CA GLY A 938 -27.40 -1.29 -18.00
C GLY A 938 -25.91 -1.61 -18.04
N PHE A 939 -25.08 -0.65 -18.44
CA PHE A 939 -23.63 -0.74 -18.44
C PHE A 939 -23.02 0.64 -18.09
N PRO A 940 -21.77 0.68 -17.59
CA PRO A 940 -21.09 1.93 -17.29
C PRO A 940 -20.67 2.67 -18.57
N LEU A 941 -20.89 3.98 -18.64
CA LEU A 941 -20.52 4.78 -19.81
C LEU A 941 -19.01 4.96 -19.92
N GLU A 942 -18.33 5.04 -18.79
CA GLU A 942 -16.88 5.09 -18.66
C GLU A 942 -16.20 3.83 -19.25
N CYS A 943 -16.86 2.66 -19.22
CA CYS A 943 -16.35 1.41 -19.82
C CYS A 943 -16.35 1.37 -21.35
N ILE A 944 -16.88 2.38 -22.06
CA ILE A 944 -16.81 2.45 -23.52
C ILE A 944 -15.36 2.66 -23.96
N LYS A 945 -14.81 1.71 -24.74
CA LYS A 945 -13.37 1.67 -25.10
C LYS A 945 -12.92 2.87 -25.94
N LYS A 946 -13.78 3.33 -26.85
CA LYS A 946 -13.46 4.42 -27.80
C LYS A 946 -13.99 5.76 -27.30
N GLU A 947 -13.10 6.67 -26.93
CA GLU A 947 -13.43 8.03 -26.49
C GLU A 947 -14.34 8.77 -27.49
N GLY A 948 -14.09 8.63 -28.80
CA GLY A 948 -14.94 9.24 -29.83
C GLY A 948 -16.39 8.72 -29.82
N SER A 949 -16.58 7.42 -29.62
CA SER A 949 -17.91 6.80 -29.49
C SER A 949 -18.60 7.24 -28.21
N LYS A 950 -17.85 7.31 -27.10
CA LYS A 950 -18.32 7.79 -25.78
C LYS A 950 -18.83 9.24 -25.87
N ALA A 951 -18.04 10.14 -26.48
CA ALA A 951 -18.42 11.53 -26.70
C ALA A 951 -19.64 11.70 -27.63
N ALA A 952 -19.71 10.94 -28.72
CA ALA A 952 -20.85 10.97 -29.64
C ALA A 952 -22.15 10.50 -28.96
N LEU A 953 -22.08 9.41 -28.18
CA LEU A 953 -23.20 8.91 -27.40
C LEU A 953 -23.65 9.95 -26.37
N MET A 954 -22.73 10.46 -25.55
CA MET A 954 -23.03 11.45 -24.51
C MET A 954 -23.73 12.69 -25.10
N ARG A 955 -23.28 13.18 -26.26
CA ARG A 955 -23.94 14.28 -26.96
C ARG A 955 -25.40 13.94 -27.32
N GLY A 956 -25.64 12.77 -27.92
CA GLY A 956 -26.99 12.32 -28.24
C GLY A 956 -27.89 12.16 -27.01
N ILE A 957 -27.33 11.76 -25.88
CA ILE A 957 -28.05 11.68 -24.59
C ILE A 957 -28.43 13.08 -24.10
N ILE A 958 -27.48 14.02 -24.08
CA ILE A 958 -27.73 15.41 -23.68
C ILE A 958 -28.81 16.05 -24.56
N ASP A 959 -28.72 15.86 -25.87
CA ASP A 959 -29.72 16.37 -26.82
C ASP A 959 -31.11 15.78 -26.51
N PHE A 960 -31.22 14.47 -26.30
CA PHE A 960 -32.48 13.81 -25.95
C PHE A 960 -33.07 14.31 -24.62
N LEU A 961 -32.23 14.54 -23.60
CA LEU A 961 -32.69 14.92 -22.27
C LEU A 961 -33.02 16.42 -22.16
N LEU A 962 -32.26 17.29 -22.82
CA LEU A 962 -32.34 18.74 -22.63
C LEU A 962 -32.98 19.52 -23.79
N GLN A 963 -33.21 18.90 -24.95
CA GLN A 963 -33.85 19.52 -26.14
C GLN A 963 -35.14 18.77 -26.49
#